data_AF-A0A7W8HBT9-F1
#
_entry.id   AF-A0A7W8HBT9-F1
#
_cell.length_a   1.000
_cell.length_b   1.000
_cell.length_c   1.000
_cell.angle_alpha   90.00
_cell.angle_beta   90.00
_cell.angle_gamma   90.00
#
_symmetry.space_group_name_H-M   'P 1'
#
loop_
_entity.id
_entity.type
_entity.pdbx_description
1 polymer ?
#
loop_
_entity_poly.entity_id
_entity_poly.type
_entity_poly.pdbx_seq_one_letter_code
_entity_poly.pdbx_strand_id
1 'polypeptide(L)'
;MAPELSEIRLIEQLAASDAPSKEGAWWIMLQTAESVCNCASLRDPVNNAFLSEFWIDATKHVAPLLESEAERPLPYDDLMQMVSYCGDQMQTIITNPRHNIVKVDKMVMPQRVKNTGSKTMNWLGRQPGKTIKEKLAGKNKMLTQVNEYSYDIRENQVSMMLYHQIMRRVSDRINYGINVGGYDDINSAQMTQLLRIKKLLRNSPLADVNPKNHNQANNALLSDKNYSVIWRAYLDMAKYDKKLAAQWENALQMYVKAVFLAFNAEILSYEDVYAVENRIKLEGLGDLKNAYVIGYHWQIPYVIELGCSGNTISLTMYDAPLDGINQSEAEMHLTLTFTECTDNNNLEAKHGIPINITVEDANKADIQLFADLSGIRSICSFLVNKVFPFADIDKEKRQKEAEHIEGSVAFDIVANGDLLGIEDPEGTVIPSFGSKYAVSYLDENGNISVFPSGSRGIHYKADETTTIDDAVFKQNNEGLRMALEDIHNKVILNRDDYFFYLVPDALEEILQKNLKQCVRSWFSRTFPVWRSVAALTYWLNNPEYSFDEDSIFAYLDFVGDTATAGMMTIHSEEAVHGYVCNHFPPFPQIEEGDDITEDAFCRDYVVMYAEKNGFSIPKDVVTQFVRSGSIKALMLRDSYANQFVESDGKTIVYQITYDEELVSECIDKWLDKIKKFWTRVHGRFDSSKKPNHIIFLSDILINVLYQLKRENDLYMVFDEDEQEYLSLYQSSSDEILKGALIYKERLNRHLPTWTEYLPHLSLEVIKDGDYAELELIGNDVSFDVMGDDNEHIIEERLLLKANEKEFSFPLVKQDISRKSTMIDAYITDKSFPLDHDVEVALSVRYKYGYDNSYELTLKPVNRRETAFKEIVVEWANTDRKSNVLNIWPPETNRLPDDIVLLAIAEAKDSFSKIQSSIEKHMVNYVSYNDKSYPIKQTDQFLNRNIFKLRNIVLSDLPEARDFIQWFVDQPLYKYIGQIAGIFKHQDIDESFFIDNAGKQMSYFIGDCLQVMFSIGRYTPQVIQDSFVKRYEGFNDKSRMKAMIDMLLRNGTNKAAIGVIINEIRYSADQDTYSVRMYSLVRELGRMCCFDSDLVYAFYDVDPSFMHDITNYTINGIRRMLNRCEKQGDSYTPDRKVIKMYVSYMVALLSFLRLRNPDRADGFNLLAVGSDDSKKLAREIRALDDYMSRESPINPAIRFKLNKPESLSKMSDLSYALDLYLNGDKKAASIEVVGVDEDD
;
A
#
# COMPACT_ATOMS: atom_id res chain seq x y z
N MET A 1 -29.42 -23.82 42.53
CA MET A 1 -28.23 -24.32 43.26
C MET A 1 -27.86 -25.67 42.69
N ALA A 2 -26.61 -25.81 42.23
CA ALA A 2 -26.12 -27.07 41.68
C ALA A 2 -26.33 -28.24 42.67
N PRO A 3 -26.71 -29.44 42.18
CA PRO A 3 -26.79 -30.63 43.02
C PRO A 3 -25.39 -31.01 43.52
N GLU A 4 -25.32 -31.72 44.65
CA GLU A 4 -24.03 -32.21 45.18
C GLU A 4 -23.38 -33.15 44.16
N LEU A 5 -22.12 -32.88 43.80
CA LEU A 5 -21.37 -33.70 42.85
C LEU A 5 -21.05 -35.06 43.48
N SER A 6 -21.74 -36.11 43.05
CA SER A 6 -21.49 -37.51 43.43
C SER A 6 -20.16 -38.03 42.86
N GLU A 7 -19.83 -39.32 43.08
CA GLU A 7 -18.62 -39.90 42.47
C GLU A 7 -18.67 -39.76 40.94
N ILE A 8 -17.73 -39.01 40.36
CA ILE A 8 -17.64 -38.69 38.91
C ILE A 8 -17.81 -39.94 38.02
N ARG A 9 -17.38 -41.11 38.50
CA ARG A 9 -17.48 -42.39 37.79
C ARG A 9 -18.90 -42.93 37.61
N LEU A 10 -19.85 -42.47 38.42
CA LEU A 10 -21.24 -42.91 38.38
C LEU A 10 -22.14 -41.95 37.59
N ILE A 11 -21.64 -40.76 37.24
CA ILE A 11 -22.45 -39.69 36.65
C ILE A 11 -22.97 -40.08 35.26
N GLU A 12 -22.14 -40.67 34.39
CA GLU A 12 -22.59 -41.18 33.07
C GLU A 12 -23.66 -42.28 33.22
N GLN A 13 -23.57 -43.11 34.27
CA GLN A 13 -24.58 -44.12 34.57
C GLN A 13 -25.90 -43.49 35.06
N LEU A 14 -25.82 -42.44 35.88
CA LEU A 14 -26.99 -41.70 36.38
C LEU A 14 -27.72 -40.96 35.26
N ALA A 15 -26.99 -40.39 34.29
CA ALA A 15 -27.56 -39.76 33.09
C ALA A 15 -28.18 -40.79 32.12
N ALA A 16 -27.70 -42.04 32.16
CA ALA A 16 -28.19 -43.14 31.34
C ALA A 16 -29.42 -43.87 31.87
N SER A 17 -29.77 -43.65 33.14
CA SER A 17 -30.81 -44.38 33.84
C SER A 17 -32.21 -44.00 33.35
N ASP A 18 -33.08 -45.00 33.15
CA ASP A 18 -34.51 -44.76 32.89
C ASP A 18 -35.27 -44.20 34.12
N ALA A 19 -34.68 -44.30 35.31
CA ALA A 19 -35.12 -43.57 36.50
C ALA A 19 -34.32 -42.26 36.61
N PRO A 20 -34.93 -41.09 36.34
CA PRO A 20 -34.20 -39.83 36.27
C PRO A 20 -33.70 -39.38 37.65
N SER A 21 -32.50 -38.80 37.66
CA SER A 21 -31.85 -38.24 38.85
C SER A 21 -31.42 -36.80 38.59
N LYS A 22 -31.31 -35.99 39.65
CA LYS A 22 -30.95 -34.58 39.51
C LYS A 22 -29.51 -34.42 39.02
N GLU A 23 -28.60 -35.28 39.49
CA GLU A 23 -27.20 -35.35 39.08
C GLU A 23 -27.06 -35.79 37.62
N GLY A 24 -27.82 -36.81 37.19
CA GLY A 24 -27.84 -37.25 35.79
C GLY A 24 -28.33 -36.16 34.84
N ALA A 25 -29.43 -35.48 35.18
CA ALA A 25 -29.98 -34.39 34.39
C ALA A 25 -29.05 -33.15 34.35
N TRP A 26 -28.37 -32.84 35.46
CA TRP A 26 -27.37 -31.76 35.53
C TRP A 26 -26.15 -32.05 34.65
N TRP A 27 -25.72 -33.31 34.59
CA TRP A 27 -24.62 -33.73 33.72
C TRP A 27 -24.95 -33.57 32.24
N ILE A 28 -26.17 -33.91 31.82
CA ILE A 28 -26.63 -33.72 30.44
C ILE A 28 -26.59 -32.24 30.05
N MET A 29 -27.02 -31.35 30.94
CA MET A 29 -26.92 -29.90 30.74
C MET A 29 -25.47 -29.46 30.55
N LEU A 30 -24.57 -29.91 31.43
CA LEU A 30 -23.15 -29.53 31.35
C LEU A 30 -22.50 -30.04 30.05
N GLN A 31 -22.73 -31.30 29.68
CA GLN A 31 -22.21 -31.88 28.44
C GLN A 31 -22.72 -31.15 27.20
N THR A 32 -24.01 -30.79 27.19
CA THR A 32 -24.61 -30.02 26.09
C THR A 32 -23.94 -28.64 25.99
N ALA A 33 -23.78 -27.95 27.14
CA ALA A 33 -23.18 -26.64 27.20
C ALA A 33 -21.70 -26.65 26.74
N GLU A 34 -20.92 -27.61 27.22
CA GLU A 34 -19.52 -27.81 26.79
C GLU A 34 -19.43 -28.14 25.30
N SER A 35 -20.34 -28.95 24.77
CA SER A 35 -20.36 -29.31 23.35
C SER A 35 -20.52 -28.08 22.46
N VAL A 36 -21.52 -27.24 22.74
CA VAL A 36 -21.75 -26.01 21.96
C VAL A 36 -20.58 -25.05 22.12
N CYS A 37 -20.08 -24.84 23.34
CA CYS A 37 -18.96 -23.93 23.59
C CYS A 37 -17.66 -24.40 22.90
N ASN A 38 -17.35 -25.70 22.93
CA ASN A 38 -16.17 -26.25 22.27
C ASN A 38 -16.30 -26.29 20.75
N CYS A 39 -17.51 -26.48 20.21
CA CYS A 39 -17.76 -26.29 18.78
C CYS A 39 -17.52 -24.83 18.37
N ALA A 40 -17.98 -23.87 19.18
CA ALA A 40 -17.85 -22.45 18.87
C ALA A 40 -16.44 -21.89 19.00
N SER A 41 -15.52 -22.61 19.66
CA SER A 41 -14.22 -22.07 20.06
C SER A 41 -13.07 -22.74 19.31
N LEU A 42 -12.31 -21.96 18.55
CA LEU A 42 -11.06 -22.38 17.93
C LEU A 42 -9.92 -22.41 18.96
N ARG A 43 -9.06 -23.41 18.85
CA ARG A 43 -7.91 -23.61 19.75
C ARG A 43 -6.61 -23.86 19.00
N ASP A 44 -5.52 -23.39 19.57
CA ASP A 44 -4.18 -23.58 19.05
C ASP A 44 -3.82 -25.09 19.06
N PRO A 45 -3.42 -25.68 17.91
CA PRO A 45 -3.16 -27.11 17.79
C PRO A 45 -1.91 -27.59 18.55
N VAL A 46 -1.07 -26.69 19.04
CA VAL A 46 0.18 -27.00 19.76
C VAL A 46 0.03 -26.84 21.26
N ASN A 47 -0.65 -25.79 21.73
CA ASN A 47 -0.74 -25.45 23.15
C ASN A 47 -2.17 -25.51 23.74
N ASN A 48 -3.20 -25.75 22.91
CA ASN A 48 -4.62 -25.85 23.29
C ASN A 48 -5.24 -24.57 23.87
N ALA A 49 -4.58 -23.41 23.72
CA ALA A 49 -5.12 -22.13 24.12
C ALA A 49 -6.23 -21.68 23.15
N PHE A 50 -7.21 -20.95 23.67
CA PHE A 50 -8.26 -20.33 22.86
C PHE A 50 -7.64 -19.30 21.91
N LEU A 51 -7.99 -19.40 20.64
CA LEU A 51 -7.64 -18.41 19.63
C LEU A 51 -8.74 -17.35 19.55
N SER A 52 -8.37 -16.18 19.06
CA SER A 52 -9.36 -15.20 18.65
C SER A 52 -9.86 -15.55 17.25
N GLU A 53 -11.13 -15.30 16.97
CA GLU A 53 -11.78 -15.51 15.66
C GLU A 53 -12.94 -14.52 15.45
N PHE A 54 -13.57 -14.58 14.28
CA PHE A 54 -14.79 -13.84 13.96
C PHE A 54 -16.04 -14.63 14.36
N TRP A 55 -17.18 -13.94 14.53
CA TRP A 55 -18.44 -14.58 14.90
C TRP A 55 -18.91 -15.58 13.84
N ILE A 56 -18.79 -15.24 12.56
CA ILE A 56 -19.13 -16.16 11.48
C ILE A 56 -18.29 -17.44 11.57
N ASP A 57 -16.99 -17.34 11.83
CA ASP A 57 -16.10 -18.50 11.96
C ASP A 57 -16.51 -19.41 13.13
N ALA A 58 -16.77 -18.81 14.29
CA ALA A 58 -17.23 -19.53 15.49
C ALA A 58 -18.52 -20.34 15.24
N THR A 59 -19.43 -19.84 14.40
CA THR A 59 -20.70 -20.53 14.13
C THR A 59 -20.60 -21.75 13.20
N LYS A 60 -19.55 -21.83 12.36
CA LYS A 60 -19.40 -22.88 11.32
C LYS A 60 -19.51 -24.30 11.89
N HIS A 61 -18.99 -24.52 13.09
CA HIS A 61 -18.98 -25.83 13.76
C HIS A 61 -20.17 -26.04 14.70
N VAL A 62 -20.91 -24.99 15.05
CA VAL A 62 -22.12 -25.08 15.89
C VAL A 62 -23.35 -25.40 15.05
N ALA A 63 -23.47 -24.84 13.84
CA ALA A 63 -24.64 -25.04 12.97
C ALA A 63 -24.96 -26.54 12.70
N PRO A 64 -23.99 -27.42 12.37
CA PRO A 64 -24.27 -28.84 12.16
C PRO A 64 -24.84 -29.56 13.40
N LEU A 65 -24.49 -29.09 14.60
CA LEU A 65 -25.03 -29.63 15.85
C LEU A 65 -26.52 -29.29 16.01
N LEU A 66 -26.91 -28.08 15.60
CA LEU A 66 -28.31 -27.63 15.63
C LEU A 66 -29.16 -28.34 14.58
N GLU A 67 -28.60 -28.62 13.40
CA GLU A 67 -29.26 -29.34 12.30
C GLU A 67 -29.43 -30.84 12.56
N SER A 68 -28.72 -31.42 13.53
CA SER A 68 -28.76 -32.86 13.80
C SER A 68 -30.18 -33.34 14.17
N GLU A 69 -30.70 -34.37 13.52
CA GLU A 69 -31.99 -34.96 13.91
C GLU A 69 -31.93 -35.72 15.25
N ALA A 70 -30.73 -35.98 15.77
CA ALA A 70 -30.56 -36.60 17.09
C ALA A 70 -31.01 -35.64 18.20
N GLU A 71 -31.85 -36.14 19.11
CA GLU A 71 -32.19 -35.43 20.34
C GLU A 71 -30.95 -35.25 21.24
N ARG A 72 -30.03 -36.23 21.17
CA ARG A 72 -28.75 -36.20 21.88
C ARG A 72 -27.60 -36.75 21.00
N PRO A 73 -26.93 -35.90 20.21
CA PRO A 73 -25.70 -36.28 19.52
C PRO A 73 -24.58 -36.57 20.53
N LEU A 74 -23.55 -37.31 20.13
CA LEU A 74 -22.40 -37.57 21.01
C LEU A 74 -21.80 -36.24 21.49
N PRO A 75 -21.69 -36.00 22.81
CA PRO A 75 -21.19 -34.73 23.31
C PRO A 75 -19.74 -34.46 22.86
N TYR A 76 -19.51 -33.29 22.26
CA TYR A 76 -18.17 -32.75 22.00
C TYR A 76 -17.66 -31.95 23.21
N ASP A 77 -17.76 -32.56 24.38
CA ASP A 77 -17.39 -31.98 25.68
C ASP A 77 -15.86 -31.90 25.87
N ASP A 78 -15.39 -31.43 27.03
CA ASP A 78 -13.95 -31.23 27.26
C ASP A 78 -13.12 -32.53 27.11
N LEU A 79 -13.74 -33.69 27.33
CA LEU A 79 -13.11 -34.99 27.08
C LEU A 79 -12.92 -35.25 25.58
N MET A 80 -13.94 -35.02 24.75
CA MET A 80 -13.84 -35.22 23.30
C MET A 80 -13.02 -34.12 22.60
N GLN A 81 -13.01 -32.90 23.14
CA GLN A 81 -12.09 -31.84 22.73
C GLN A 81 -10.63 -32.27 22.96
N MET A 82 -10.32 -32.87 24.12
CA MET A 82 -8.98 -33.40 24.42
C MET A 82 -8.55 -34.50 23.43
N VAL A 83 -9.50 -35.35 23.00
CA VAL A 83 -9.27 -36.37 21.97
C VAL A 83 -8.93 -35.72 20.64
N SER A 84 -9.70 -34.71 20.24
CA SER A 84 -9.45 -33.92 19.02
C SER A 84 -8.06 -33.26 19.03
N TYR A 85 -7.67 -32.66 20.16
CA TYR A 85 -6.39 -31.96 20.33
C TYR A 85 -5.16 -32.88 20.22
N CYS A 86 -5.20 -34.08 20.81
CA CYS A 86 -4.02 -34.94 20.90
C CYS A 86 -4.06 -36.24 20.07
N GLY A 87 -5.20 -36.54 19.45
CA GLY A 87 -5.47 -37.83 18.81
C GLY A 87 -4.52 -38.15 17.66
N ASP A 88 -4.22 -37.18 16.79
CA ASP A 88 -3.35 -37.39 15.61
C ASP A 88 -1.88 -37.59 16.02
N GLN A 89 -1.42 -36.84 17.01
CA GLN A 89 -0.08 -36.97 17.58
C GLN A 89 0.05 -38.31 18.31
N MET A 90 -1.00 -38.74 19.03
CA MET A 90 -1.07 -40.05 19.67
C MET A 90 -1.02 -41.17 18.62
N GLN A 91 -1.76 -41.05 17.53
CA GLN A 91 -1.75 -42.00 16.42
C GLN A 91 -0.34 -42.10 15.79
N THR A 92 0.31 -40.96 15.59
CA THR A 92 1.66 -40.88 15.03
C THR A 92 2.68 -41.55 15.95
N ILE A 93 2.62 -41.28 17.25
CA ILE A 93 3.50 -41.88 18.26
C ILE A 93 3.27 -43.40 18.36
N ILE A 94 2.03 -43.87 18.32
CA ILE A 94 1.73 -45.31 18.37
C ILE A 94 2.25 -46.03 17.12
N THR A 95 2.18 -45.37 15.96
CA THR A 95 2.63 -45.94 14.69
C THR A 95 4.16 -46.00 14.61
N ASN A 96 4.86 -44.96 15.09
CA ASN A 96 6.31 -44.90 15.08
C ASN A 96 6.86 -44.36 16.42
N PRO A 97 6.87 -45.19 17.48
CA PRO A 97 7.28 -44.74 18.80
C PRO A 97 8.79 -44.59 18.91
N ARG A 98 9.23 -43.56 19.65
CA ARG A 98 10.64 -43.44 20.04
C ARG A 98 11.09 -44.65 20.85
N HIS A 99 12.38 -44.98 20.74
CA HIS A 99 12.99 -46.07 21.47
C HIS A 99 14.40 -45.72 21.91
N ASN A 100 14.85 -46.32 23.02
CA ASN A 100 16.26 -46.32 23.40
C ASN A 100 16.89 -47.66 23.07
N ILE A 101 18.16 -47.65 22.67
CA ILE A 101 18.92 -48.88 22.49
C ILE A 101 19.43 -49.34 23.85
N VAL A 102 18.96 -50.49 24.33
CA VAL A 102 19.43 -51.10 25.57
C VAL A 102 20.22 -52.37 25.27
N LYS A 103 21.27 -52.61 26.05
CA LYS A 103 22.09 -53.83 25.94
C LYS A 103 21.47 -54.93 26.80
N VAL A 104 20.92 -55.95 26.17
CA VAL A 104 20.30 -57.09 26.86
C VAL A 104 21.16 -58.34 26.65
N ASP A 105 21.33 -59.12 27.72
CA ASP A 105 22.05 -60.38 27.67
C ASP A 105 21.13 -61.47 27.08
N LYS A 106 21.42 -61.97 25.86
CA LYS A 106 20.57 -62.93 25.15
C LYS A 106 21.36 -64.09 24.57
N MET A 107 20.73 -65.26 24.54
CA MET A 107 21.28 -66.47 23.93
C MET A 107 21.07 -66.44 22.41
N VAL A 108 22.12 -66.20 21.64
CA VAL A 108 22.08 -66.13 20.17
C VAL A 108 22.88 -67.27 19.54
N MET A 109 22.60 -67.63 18.30
CA MET A 109 23.44 -68.60 17.60
C MET A 109 24.89 -68.10 17.54
N PRO A 110 25.92 -68.94 17.77
CA PRO A 110 27.32 -68.51 17.77
C PRO A 110 27.75 -67.70 16.54
N GLN A 111 27.17 -68.01 15.37
CA GLN A 111 27.41 -67.29 14.11
C GLN A 111 26.86 -65.84 14.08
N ARG A 112 25.91 -65.50 14.95
CA ARG A 112 25.28 -64.17 15.05
C ARG A 112 25.87 -63.30 16.17
N VAL A 113 26.90 -63.79 16.86
CA VAL A 113 27.59 -63.05 17.93
C VAL A 113 28.49 -61.98 17.29
N LYS A 114 28.18 -60.69 17.54
CA LYS A 114 28.97 -59.56 17.03
C LYS A 114 29.99 -59.02 18.02
N ASN A 115 29.72 -59.08 19.33
CA ASN A 115 30.57 -58.53 20.39
C ASN A 115 30.71 -59.51 21.56
N THR A 116 31.93 -59.91 21.90
CA THR A 116 32.21 -60.79 23.05
C THR A 116 32.62 -59.96 24.27
N GLY A 117 31.63 -59.51 25.04
CA GLY A 117 31.87 -58.75 26.29
C GLY A 117 32.27 -59.62 27.48
N SER A 118 32.56 -58.99 28.62
CA SER A 118 32.95 -59.65 29.87
C SER A 118 31.92 -60.69 30.37
N LYS A 119 30.62 -60.41 30.22
CA LYS A 119 29.55 -61.34 30.60
C LYS A 119 29.50 -62.59 29.70
N THR A 120 29.72 -62.43 28.40
CA THR A 120 29.83 -63.53 27.44
C THR A 120 30.99 -64.46 27.80
N MET A 121 32.15 -63.88 28.12
CA MET A 121 33.33 -64.63 28.52
C MET A 121 33.15 -65.33 29.88
N ASN A 122 32.48 -64.69 30.85
CA ASN A 122 32.12 -65.32 32.13
C ASN A 122 31.15 -66.49 31.97
N TRP A 123 30.13 -66.35 31.12
CA TRP A 123 29.21 -67.44 30.82
C TRP A 123 29.90 -68.61 30.12
N LEU A 124 30.76 -68.32 29.13
CA LEU A 124 31.57 -69.31 28.42
C LEU A 124 32.57 -69.99 29.37
N GLY A 125 33.15 -69.23 30.30
CA GLY A 125 34.05 -69.70 31.35
C GLY A 125 33.43 -70.80 32.21
N ARG A 126 32.13 -70.69 32.52
CA ARG A 126 31.35 -71.65 33.31
C ARG A 126 30.88 -72.90 32.54
N GLN A 127 31.15 -73.00 31.23
CA GLN A 127 30.77 -74.17 30.44
C GLN A 127 31.85 -75.28 30.50
N PRO A 128 31.44 -76.57 30.52
CA PRO A 128 32.37 -77.70 30.54
C PRO A 128 33.15 -77.83 29.22
N GLY A 129 34.45 -78.11 29.31
CA GLY A 129 35.38 -78.21 28.16
C GLY A 129 36.67 -77.40 28.37
N LYS A 130 37.78 -77.78 27.74
CA LYS A 130 39.08 -77.07 27.84
C LYS A 130 39.25 -76.01 26.76
N THR A 131 38.68 -76.21 25.58
CA THR A 131 38.75 -75.26 24.45
C THR A 131 37.40 -74.59 24.17
N ILE A 132 37.39 -73.40 23.53
CA ILE A 132 36.14 -72.70 23.14
C ILE A 132 35.26 -73.60 22.26
N LYS A 133 35.88 -74.40 21.38
CA LYS A 133 35.20 -75.35 20.48
C LYS A 133 34.54 -76.50 21.26
N GLU A 134 35.19 -77.03 22.29
CA GLU A 134 34.61 -78.03 23.20
C GLU A 134 33.49 -77.43 24.06
N LYS A 135 33.68 -76.21 24.58
CA LYS A 135 32.69 -75.51 25.41
C LYS A 135 31.39 -75.15 24.67
N LEU A 136 31.46 -75.04 23.34
CA LEU A 136 30.32 -74.79 22.46
C LEU A 136 29.81 -76.07 21.76
N ALA A 137 30.50 -77.20 21.90
CA ALA A 137 30.11 -78.45 21.24
C ALA A 137 28.74 -78.93 21.74
N GLY A 138 27.78 -79.10 20.82
CA GLY A 138 26.40 -79.45 21.12
C GLY A 138 25.51 -78.29 21.59
N LYS A 139 26.02 -77.05 21.69
CA LYS A 139 25.23 -75.86 22.05
C LYS A 139 24.92 -75.00 20.83
N ASN A 140 23.63 -74.90 20.50
CA ASN A 140 23.15 -74.10 19.37
C ASN A 140 23.02 -72.59 19.68
N LYS A 141 23.29 -72.17 20.92
CA LYS A 141 23.20 -70.76 21.35
C LYS A 141 24.28 -70.41 22.38
N MET A 142 24.76 -69.17 22.35
CA MET A 142 25.79 -68.57 23.21
C MET A 142 25.29 -67.23 23.76
N LEU A 143 25.62 -66.92 25.03
CA LEU A 143 25.20 -65.68 25.69
C LEU A 143 26.00 -64.49 25.15
N THR A 144 25.33 -63.51 24.56
CA THR A 144 25.96 -62.26 24.11
C THR A 144 25.14 -61.05 24.52
N GLN A 145 25.77 -59.89 24.57
CA GLN A 145 25.05 -58.62 24.61
C GLN A 145 24.56 -58.27 23.22
N VAL A 146 23.24 -58.15 23.06
CA VAL A 146 22.60 -57.62 21.87
C VAL A 146 21.98 -56.28 22.19
N ASN A 147 21.99 -55.38 21.20
CA ASN A 147 21.25 -54.14 21.24
C ASN A 147 19.78 -54.49 20.90
N GLU A 148 18.88 -54.28 21.85
CA GLU A 148 17.44 -54.34 21.61
C GLU A 148 16.84 -52.94 21.78
N TYR A 149 15.78 -52.66 21.03
CA TYR A 149 15.02 -51.43 21.21
C TYR A 149 14.12 -51.58 22.43
N SER A 150 14.32 -50.70 23.41
CA SER A 150 13.40 -50.52 24.53
C SER A 150 12.47 -49.36 24.20
N TYR A 151 11.18 -49.67 24.16
CA TYR A 151 10.10 -48.70 24.01
C TYR A 151 9.57 -48.22 25.37
N ASP A 152 9.97 -48.85 26.48
CA ASP A 152 9.59 -48.47 27.85
C ASP A 152 10.43 -47.30 28.36
N ILE A 153 10.28 -46.16 27.69
CA ILE A 153 10.99 -44.90 27.95
C ILE A 153 9.99 -43.84 28.43
N ARG A 154 10.48 -42.84 29.19
CA ARG A 154 9.64 -41.85 29.89
C ARG A 154 8.54 -41.25 29.01
N GLU A 155 8.87 -40.79 27.81
CA GLU A 155 7.92 -40.15 26.91
C GLU A 155 6.81 -41.10 26.47
N ASN A 156 7.12 -42.36 26.18
CA ASN A 156 6.12 -43.39 25.85
C ASN A 156 5.29 -43.81 27.06
N GLN A 157 5.90 -43.86 28.25
CA GLN A 157 5.18 -44.13 29.50
C GLN A 157 4.12 -43.05 29.78
N VAL A 158 4.44 -41.78 29.48
CA VAL A 158 3.49 -40.66 29.56
C VAL A 158 2.41 -40.78 28.49
N SER A 159 2.77 -41.05 27.23
CA SER A 159 1.79 -41.28 26.15
C SER A 159 0.79 -42.37 26.51
N MET A 160 1.28 -43.50 27.03
CA MET A 160 0.43 -44.59 27.46
C MET A 160 -0.38 -44.22 28.71
N MET A 161 0.15 -43.43 29.65
CA MET A 161 -0.63 -42.95 30.78
C MET A 161 -1.82 -42.08 30.33
N LEU A 162 -1.58 -41.11 29.43
CA LEU A 162 -2.63 -40.28 28.85
C LEU A 162 -3.68 -41.14 28.12
N TYR A 163 -3.25 -42.07 27.26
CA TYR A 163 -4.15 -43.00 26.57
C TYR A 163 -5.06 -43.75 27.55
N HIS A 164 -4.51 -44.33 28.62
CA HIS A 164 -5.31 -45.05 29.61
C HIS A 164 -6.28 -44.12 30.37
N GLN A 165 -5.87 -42.88 30.67
CA GLN A 165 -6.73 -41.90 31.34
C GLN A 165 -7.93 -41.47 30.47
N ILE A 166 -7.71 -41.25 29.18
CA ILE A 166 -8.76 -40.93 28.20
C ILE A 166 -9.65 -42.16 28.01
N MET A 167 -9.07 -43.31 27.66
CA MET A 167 -9.84 -44.53 27.35
C MET A 167 -10.68 -45.00 28.53
N ARG A 168 -10.20 -44.82 29.76
CA ARG A 168 -10.98 -45.15 30.96
C ARG A 168 -12.29 -44.36 30.99
N ARG A 169 -12.24 -43.04 30.83
CA ARG A 169 -13.42 -42.18 30.87
C ARG A 169 -14.32 -42.36 29.65
N VAL A 170 -13.73 -42.53 28.47
CA VAL A 170 -14.48 -42.85 27.25
C VAL A 170 -15.18 -44.22 27.39
N SER A 171 -14.57 -45.20 28.05
CA SER A 171 -15.21 -46.50 28.28
C SER A 171 -16.46 -46.38 29.14
N ASP A 172 -16.47 -45.51 30.14
CA ASP A 172 -17.66 -45.24 30.96
C ASP A 172 -18.79 -44.66 30.07
N ARG A 173 -18.49 -43.68 29.20
CA ARG A 173 -19.45 -43.15 28.20
C ARG A 173 -19.95 -44.22 27.23
N ILE A 174 -19.05 -45.06 26.70
CA ILE A 174 -19.43 -46.14 25.77
C ILE A 174 -20.33 -47.16 26.47
N ASN A 175 -19.99 -47.56 27.69
CA ASN A 175 -20.73 -48.58 28.41
C ASN A 175 -22.13 -48.11 28.81
N TYR A 176 -22.26 -46.87 29.30
CA TYR A 176 -23.51 -46.38 29.86
C TYR A 176 -24.32 -45.48 28.89
N GLY A 177 -23.67 -44.63 28.09
CA GLY A 177 -24.35 -43.74 27.14
C GLY A 177 -24.73 -44.39 25.80
N ILE A 178 -23.87 -45.29 25.32
CA ILE A 178 -24.02 -45.92 24.00
C ILE A 178 -24.56 -47.36 24.07
N ASN A 179 -23.98 -48.23 24.90
CA ASN A 179 -24.27 -49.67 24.85
C ASN A 179 -25.49 -50.11 25.68
N VAL A 180 -25.73 -49.51 26.85
CA VAL A 180 -26.86 -49.87 27.74
C VAL A 180 -28.05 -48.94 27.44
N GLY A 181 -29.00 -49.41 26.61
CA GLY A 181 -30.20 -48.63 26.28
C GLY A 181 -29.94 -47.38 25.44
N GLY A 182 -28.88 -47.45 24.61
CA GLY A 182 -28.20 -46.35 23.91
C GLY A 182 -29.07 -45.18 23.48
N TYR A 183 -28.72 -44.00 23.98
CA TYR A 183 -29.42 -42.75 23.72
C TYR A 183 -28.52 -41.66 23.10
N ASP A 184 -27.19 -41.84 23.14
CA ASP A 184 -26.25 -41.00 22.37
C ASP A 184 -26.01 -41.64 20.99
N ASP A 185 -26.00 -40.83 19.93
CA ASP A 185 -25.57 -41.30 18.60
C ASP A 185 -24.07 -41.64 18.60
N ILE A 186 -23.68 -42.74 17.96
CA ILE A 186 -22.30 -43.25 17.92
C ILE A 186 -21.46 -42.51 16.85
N ASN A 187 -22.12 -41.87 15.89
CA ASN A 187 -21.46 -41.30 14.72
C ASN A 187 -20.70 -39.99 15.05
N SER A 188 -19.41 -40.11 15.40
CA SER A 188 -18.50 -38.96 15.55
C SER A 188 -17.09 -39.23 15.01
N ALA A 189 -16.42 -38.15 14.60
CA ALA A 189 -15.03 -38.19 14.14
C ALA A 189 -14.08 -38.63 15.27
N GLN A 190 -14.30 -38.15 16.49
CA GLN A 190 -13.48 -38.43 17.67
C GLN A 190 -13.59 -39.91 18.06
N MET A 191 -14.79 -40.49 18.03
CA MET A 191 -14.97 -41.92 18.31
C MET A 191 -14.27 -42.78 17.25
N THR A 192 -14.37 -42.41 15.97
CA THR A 192 -13.66 -43.07 14.87
C THR A 192 -12.13 -43.00 15.06
N GLN A 193 -11.59 -41.83 15.44
CA GLN A 193 -10.18 -41.64 15.74
C GLN A 193 -9.73 -42.52 16.91
N LEU A 194 -10.50 -42.59 18.00
CA LEU A 194 -10.20 -43.44 19.16
C LEU A 194 -10.22 -44.93 18.83
N LEU A 195 -11.18 -45.40 18.03
CA LEU A 195 -11.24 -46.78 17.57
C LEU A 195 -10.01 -47.12 16.71
N ARG A 196 -9.57 -46.19 15.86
CA ARG A 196 -8.34 -46.33 15.06
C ARG A 196 -7.11 -46.40 15.94
N ILE A 197 -6.96 -45.51 16.92
CA ILE A 197 -5.87 -45.51 17.91
C ILE A 197 -5.84 -46.84 18.67
N LYS A 198 -6.99 -47.31 19.18
CA LYS A 198 -7.12 -48.59 19.89
C LYS A 198 -6.70 -49.78 19.01
N LYS A 199 -7.06 -49.78 17.72
CA LYS A 199 -6.67 -50.82 16.76
C LYS A 199 -5.17 -50.79 16.48
N LEU A 200 -4.59 -49.61 16.27
CA LEU A 200 -3.15 -49.44 16.02
C LEU A 200 -2.31 -49.85 17.22
N LEU A 201 -2.75 -49.51 18.43
CA LEU A 201 -2.03 -49.81 19.66
C LEU A 201 -1.85 -51.31 19.87
N ARG A 202 -2.85 -52.14 19.52
CA ARG A 202 -2.77 -53.62 19.66
C ARG A 202 -1.58 -54.23 18.93
N ASN A 203 -1.13 -53.61 17.85
CA ASN A 203 -0.02 -54.09 17.01
C ASN A 203 1.26 -53.26 17.21
N SER A 204 1.25 -52.31 18.15
CA SER A 204 2.38 -51.42 18.44
C SER A 204 3.24 -51.98 19.58
N PRO A 205 4.57 -51.77 19.56
CA PRO A 205 5.42 -52.11 20.70
C PRO A 205 5.08 -51.30 21.96
N LEU A 206 4.25 -50.24 21.85
CA LEU A 206 3.71 -49.53 23.01
C LEU A 206 2.68 -50.32 23.82
N ALA A 207 2.10 -51.39 23.27
CA ALA A 207 1.16 -52.24 24.00
C ALA A 207 1.77 -52.84 25.27
N ASP A 208 3.08 -53.10 25.25
CA ASP A 208 3.83 -53.71 26.35
C ASP A 208 4.53 -52.67 27.26
N VAL A 209 4.37 -51.36 26.99
CA VAL A 209 4.99 -50.28 27.78
C VAL A 209 4.21 -50.04 29.06
N ASN A 210 4.92 -49.87 30.18
CA ASN A 210 4.28 -49.71 31.49
C ASN A 210 3.91 -48.23 31.73
N PRO A 211 2.61 -47.87 31.82
CA PRO A 211 2.21 -46.48 32.03
C PRO A 211 2.70 -45.96 33.39
N LYS A 212 3.33 -44.78 33.41
CA LYS A 212 3.86 -44.19 34.64
C LYS A 212 3.65 -42.68 34.71
N ASN A 213 3.27 -42.19 35.89
CA ASN A 213 3.17 -40.75 36.15
C ASN A 213 4.57 -40.13 36.31
N HIS A 214 4.75 -38.96 35.73
CA HIS A 214 5.98 -38.18 35.84
C HIS A 214 5.63 -36.71 36.14
N ASN A 215 6.35 -36.10 37.08
CA ASN A 215 6.08 -34.72 37.50
C ASN A 215 6.88 -33.67 36.70
N GLN A 216 7.80 -34.12 35.83
CA GLN A 216 8.67 -33.27 35.01
C GLN A 216 8.86 -33.87 33.62
N ALA A 217 8.87 -33.01 32.62
CA ALA A 217 9.16 -33.37 31.24
C ALA A 217 10.65 -33.68 31.02
N ASN A 218 10.97 -34.55 30.06
CA ASN A 218 12.30 -34.63 29.46
C ASN A 218 12.34 -33.79 28.17
N ASN A 219 13.52 -33.67 27.55
CA ASN A 219 13.68 -32.89 26.32
C ASN A 219 12.72 -33.35 25.20
N ALA A 220 12.45 -34.65 25.08
CA ALA A 220 11.50 -35.18 24.09
C ALA A 220 10.08 -34.65 24.33
N LEU A 221 9.60 -34.68 25.58
CA LEU A 221 8.30 -34.15 25.99
C LEU A 221 8.18 -32.61 25.91
N LEU A 222 9.29 -31.87 25.71
CA LEU A 222 9.25 -30.41 25.55
C LEU A 222 9.41 -29.96 24.10
N SER A 223 10.26 -30.63 23.31
CA SER A 223 10.73 -30.15 22.01
C SER A 223 10.24 -30.96 20.81
N ASP A 224 9.82 -32.21 20.99
CA ASP A 224 9.30 -33.01 19.89
C ASP A 224 7.89 -32.54 19.50
N LYS A 225 7.64 -32.41 18.19
CA LYS A 225 6.36 -31.92 17.65
C LYS A 225 5.14 -32.72 18.12
N ASN A 226 5.29 -34.02 18.35
CA ASN A 226 4.20 -34.90 18.77
C ASN A 226 4.20 -35.07 20.29
N TYR A 227 5.35 -35.38 20.90
CA TYR A 227 5.39 -35.67 22.34
C TYR A 227 5.14 -34.42 23.21
N SER A 228 5.43 -33.22 22.72
CA SER A 228 5.11 -31.98 23.44
C SER A 228 3.61 -31.74 23.58
N VAL A 229 2.82 -32.03 22.53
CA VAL A 229 1.35 -32.01 22.58
C VAL A 229 0.84 -33.04 23.58
N ILE A 230 1.36 -34.28 23.53
CA ILE A 230 1.00 -35.33 24.50
C ILE A 230 1.31 -34.93 25.94
N TRP A 231 2.46 -34.30 26.19
CA TRP A 231 2.82 -33.82 27.52
C TRP A 231 1.83 -32.77 28.04
N ARG A 232 1.45 -31.80 27.21
CA ARG A 232 0.47 -30.77 27.58
C ARG A 232 -0.91 -31.38 27.84
N ALA A 233 -1.38 -32.25 26.93
CA ALA A 233 -2.63 -32.99 27.10
C ALA A 233 -2.63 -33.84 28.38
N TYR A 234 -1.51 -34.49 28.73
CA TYR A 234 -1.34 -35.21 30.00
C TYR A 234 -1.48 -34.29 31.22
N LEU A 235 -0.88 -33.10 31.18
CA LEU A 235 -1.01 -32.12 32.27
C LEU A 235 -2.43 -31.57 32.41
N ASP A 236 -3.13 -31.35 31.29
CA ASP A 236 -4.53 -30.94 31.32
C ASP A 236 -5.45 -32.05 31.83
N MET A 237 -5.23 -33.30 31.40
CA MET A 237 -5.98 -34.45 31.85
C MET A 237 -5.81 -34.72 33.34
N ALA A 238 -4.62 -34.43 33.90
CA ALA A 238 -4.37 -34.50 35.33
C ALA A 238 -5.19 -33.48 36.14
N LYS A 239 -5.65 -32.38 35.53
CA LYS A 239 -6.49 -31.35 36.14
C LYS A 239 -7.98 -31.51 35.81
N TYR A 240 -8.34 -32.46 34.94
CA TYR A 240 -9.70 -32.63 34.41
C TYR A 240 -10.77 -32.70 35.50
N ASP A 241 -10.63 -33.60 36.48
CA ASP A 241 -11.64 -33.78 37.53
C ASP A 241 -11.85 -32.50 38.37
N LYS A 242 -10.79 -31.69 38.55
CA LYS A 242 -10.87 -30.40 39.23
C LYS A 242 -11.55 -29.33 38.37
N LYS A 243 -11.30 -29.32 37.06
CA LYS A 243 -11.98 -28.42 36.11
C LYS A 243 -13.46 -28.76 36.04
N LEU A 244 -13.79 -30.05 35.91
CA LEU A 244 -15.15 -30.56 35.90
C LEU A 244 -15.93 -30.14 37.16
N ALA A 245 -15.35 -30.29 38.35
CA ALA A 245 -16.01 -29.86 39.58
C ALA A 245 -16.27 -28.35 39.63
N ALA A 246 -15.40 -27.52 39.04
CA ALA A 246 -15.62 -26.08 38.93
C ALA A 246 -16.68 -25.72 37.87
N GLN A 247 -16.71 -26.44 36.75
CA GLN A 247 -17.73 -26.29 35.71
C GLN A 247 -19.11 -26.76 36.19
N TRP A 248 -19.16 -27.77 37.06
CA TRP A 248 -20.39 -28.29 37.66
C TRP A 248 -21.20 -27.21 38.38
N GLU A 249 -20.53 -26.38 39.18
CA GLU A 249 -21.16 -25.25 39.89
C GLU A 249 -21.67 -24.16 38.95
N ASN A 250 -21.02 -24.00 37.80
CA ASN A 250 -21.33 -22.96 36.81
C ASN A 250 -22.11 -23.49 35.60
N ALA A 251 -22.62 -24.72 35.65
CA ALA A 251 -23.19 -25.40 34.49
C ALA A 251 -24.40 -24.64 33.90
N LEU A 252 -25.21 -23.98 34.74
CA LEU A 252 -26.30 -23.11 34.28
C LEU A 252 -25.78 -21.92 33.47
N GLN A 253 -24.74 -21.22 33.94
CA GLN A 253 -24.13 -20.10 33.21
C GLN A 253 -23.51 -20.57 31.89
N MET A 254 -22.86 -21.73 31.89
CA MET A 254 -22.35 -22.34 30.66
C MET A 254 -23.47 -22.68 29.68
N TYR A 255 -24.60 -23.20 30.18
CA TYR A 255 -25.76 -23.49 29.35
C TYR A 255 -26.37 -22.21 28.74
N VAL A 256 -26.47 -21.12 29.51
CA VAL A 256 -26.93 -19.82 28.98
C VAL A 256 -25.97 -19.29 27.90
N LYS A 257 -24.65 -19.39 28.13
CA LYS A 257 -23.64 -19.08 27.10
C LYS A 257 -23.78 -19.96 25.85
N ALA A 258 -24.07 -21.25 26.02
CA ALA A 258 -24.35 -22.17 24.92
C ALA A 258 -25.63 -21.79 24.15
N VAL A 259 -26.71 -21.38 24.82
CA VAL A 259 -27.93 -20.86 24.16
C VAL A 259 -27.59 -19.61 23.33
N PHE A 260 -26.80 -18.69 23.88
CA PHE A 260 -26.33 -17.51 23.13
C PHE A 260 -25.56 -17.91 21.86
N LEU A 261 -24.57 -18.79 21.97
CA LEU A 261 -23.75 -19.25 20.84
C LEU A 261 -24.55 -20.05 19.81
N ALA A 262 -25.52 -20.86 20.26
CA ALA A 262 -26.44 -21.56 19.39
C ALA A 262 -27.36 -20.61 18.62
N PHE A 263 -27.88 -19.56 19.28
CA PHE A 263 -28.68 -18.56 18.60
C PHE A 263 -27.84 -17.75 17.60
N ASN A 264 -26.57 -17.43 17.91
CA ASN A 264 -25.63 -16.84 16.95
C ASN A 264 -25.55 -17.69 15.67
N ALA A 265 -25.38 -19.01 15.83
CA ALA A 265 -25.29 -19.93 14.69
C ALA A 265 -26.60 -20.10 13.92
N GLU A 266 -27.73 -20.13 14.64
CA GLU A 266 -29.05 -20.23 14.01
C GLU A 266 -29.40 -18.94 13.24
N ILE A 267 -29.20 -17.75 13.82
CA ILE A 267 -29.55 -16.48 13.15
C ILE A 267 -28.65 -16.24 11.91
N LEU A 268 -27.38 -16.60 11.98
CA LEU A 268 -26.47 -16.53 10.84
C LEU A 268 -26.74 -17.61 9.77
N SER A 269 -27.62 -18.59 10.02
CA SER A 269 -28.01 -19.58 9.00
C SER A 269 -28.94 -19.02 7.92
N TYR A 270 -29.53 -17.84 8.16
CA TYR A 270 -30.48 -17.19 7.26
C TYR A 270 -29.78 -16.28 6.23
N GLU A 271 -30.41 -16.13 5.07
CA GLU A 271 -29.81 -15.44 3.92
C GLU A 271 -29.67 -13.93 4.13
N ASP A 272 -30.63 -13.26 4.74
CA ASP A 272 -30.62 -11.80 4.92
C ASP A 272 -29.89 -11.30 6.18
N VAL A 273 -29.11 -12.16 6.85
CA VAL A 273 -28.43 -11.83 8.11
C VAL A 273 -26.92 -11.65 7.93
N TYR A 274 -26.41 -10.52 8.41
CA TYR A 274 -25.00 -10.15 8.42
C TYR A 274 -24.52 -9.93 9.85
N ALA A 275 -23.33 -10.40 10.19
CA ALA A 275 -22.73 -10.19 11.52
C ALA A 275 -21.90 -8.92 11.52
N VAL A 276 -22.04 -8.10 12.56
CA VAL A 276 -21.07 -7.06 12.89
C VAL A 276 -19.87 -7.75 13.52
N GLU A 277 -18.76 -7.77 12.78
CA GLU A 277 -17.62 -8.58 13.13
C GLU A 277 -16.68 -7.88 14.10
N ASN A 278 -16.14 -8.68 15.02
CA ASN A 278 -15.08 -8.28 15.93
C ASN A 278 -14.25 -9.52 16.31
N ARG A 279 -13.02 -9.30 16.76
CA ARG A 279 -12.13 -10.35 17.24
C ARG A 279 -12.56 -10.82 18.62
N ILE A 280 -13.21 -11.97 18.65
CA ILE A 280 -13.70 -12.59 19.89
C ILE A 280 -12.78 -13.72 20.33
N LYS A 281 -12.62 -13.89 21.65
CA LYS A 281 -11.91 -15.02 22.24
C LYS A 281 -12.82 -15.64 23.30
N LEU A 282 -13.36 -16.82 23.02
CA LEU A 282 -14.42 -17.45 23.83
C LEU A 282 -13.91 -18.17 25.10
N GLU A 283 -13.08 -17.51 25.90
CA GLU A 283 -12.52 -18.05 27.15
C GLU A 283 -13.39 -17.71 28.38
N GLY A 284 -13.68 -18.70 29.24
CA GLY A 284 -14.37 -18.49 30.52
C GLY A 284 -15.87 -18.13 30.42
N LEU A 285 -16.39 -17.42 31.43
CA LEU A 285 -17.80 -17.04 31.62
C LEU A 285 -18.04 -15.53 31.56
N GLY A 286 -17.15 -14.77 30.91
CA GLY A 286 -17.31 -13.33 30.75
C GLY A 286 -18.54 -12.96 29.91
N ASP A 287 -18.95 -11.69 30.01
CA ASP A 287 -20.06 -11.17 29.22
C ASP A 287 -19.74 -11.25 27.72
N LEU A 288 -20.74 -11.63 26.93
CA LEU A 288 -20.63 -11.67 25.47
C LEU A 288 -21.63 -10.69 24.86
N LYS A 289 -21.19 -10.02 23.79
CA LYS A 289 -22.04 -9.14 22.98
C LYS A 289 -21.77 -9.35 21.51
N ASN A 290 -22.83 -9.32 20.71
CA ASN A 290 -22.74 -9.33 19.26
C ASN A 290 -23.86 -8.45 18.67
N ALA A 291 -23.66 -7.95 17.46
CA ALA A 291 -24.69 -7.27 16.70
C ALA A 291 -24.85 -7.90 15.32
N TYR A 292 -26.08 -7.87 14.80
CA TYR A 292 -26.41 -8.34 13.46
C TYR A 292 -27.21 -7.30 12.73
N VAL A 293 -27.14 -7.35 11.41
CA VAL A 293 -28.02 -6.61 10.52
C VAL A 293 -28.88 -7.63 9.78
N ILE A 294 -30.20 -7.43 9.82
CA ILE A 294 -31.18 -8.18 9.01
C ILE A 294 -31.80 -7.25 7.97
N GLY A 295 -31.97 -7.74 6.75
CA GLY A 295 -32.45 -6.93 5.64
C GLY A 295 -31.39 -5.97 5.12
N TYR A 296 -30.14 -6.43 5.05
CA TYR A 296 -28.99 -5.61 4.62
C TYR A 296 -29.21 -4.91 3.28
N HIS A 297 -30.01 -5.48 2.37
CA HIS A 297 -30.31 -4.92 1.04
C HIS A 297 -31.71 -4.29 0.95
N TRP A 298 -32.35 -4.02 2.08
CA TRP A 298 -33.74 -3.53 2.15
C TRP A 298 -33.79 -2.04 2.51
N GLN A 299 -34.97 -1.44 2.32
CA GLN A 299 -35.21 -0.02 2.59
C GLN A 299 -34.97 0.38 4.05
N ILE A 300 -35.28 -0.51 4.99
CA ILE A 300 -35.08 -0.28 6.41
C ILE A 300 -34.41 -1.51 6.98
N PRO A 301 -33.06 -1.53 7.07
CA PRO A 301 -32.36 -2.62 7.75
C PRO A 301 -32.62 -2.53 9.26
N TYR A 302 -32.72 -3.69 9.91
CA TYR A 302 -32.85 -3.77 11.36
C TYR A 302 -31.55 -4.25 11.98
N VAL A 303 -31.17 -3.64 13.09
CA VAL A 303 -30.04 -4.07 13.91
C VAL A 303 -30.55 -4.93 15.05
N ILE A 304 -29.90 -6.06 15.30
CA ILE A 304 -30.16 -6.95 16.43
C ILE A 304 -28.92 -6.92 17.31
N GLU A 305 -29.01 -6.31 18.49
CA GLU A 305 -27.98 -6.36 19.52
C GLU A 305 -28.29 -7.49 20.51
N LEU A 306 -27.39 -8.46 20.57
CA LEU A 306 -27.50 -9.63 21.43
C LEU A 306 -26.44 -9.57 22.53
N GLY A 307 -26.86 -9.73 23.78
CA GLY A 307 -25.99 -9.74 24.95
C GLY A 307 -26.23 -10.98 25.82
N CYS A 308 -25.17 -11.49 26.42
CA CYS A 308 -25.23 -12.55 27.43
C CYS A 308 -24.42 -12.12 28.66
N SER A 309 -25.08 -12.07 29.82
CA SER A 309 -24.44 -11.74 31.08
C SER A 309 -25.03 -12.56 32.22
N GLY A 310 -24.18 -13.35 32.87
CA GLY A 310 -24.58 -14.28 33.93
C GLY A 310 -25.65 -15.27 33.47
N ASN A 311 -26.86 -15.14 34.00
CA ASN A 311 -27.99 -16.02 33.69
C ASN A 311 -29.02 -15.35 32.77
N THR A 312 -28.63 -14.31 32.05
CA THR A 312 -29.56 -13.49 31.27
C THR A 312 -29.05 -13.34 29.83
N ILE A 313 -29.97 -13.49 28.88
CA ILE A 313 -29.76 -13.11 27.48
C ILE A 313 -30.66 -11.92 27.18
N SER A 314 -30.07 -10.82 26.72
CA SER A 314 -30.79 -9.63 26.26
C SER A 314 -30.73 -9.57 24.74
N LEU A 315 -31.87 -9.32 24.11
CA LEU A 315 -31.99 -9.02 22.68
C LEU A 315 -32.68 -7.67 22.56
N THR A 316 -31.99 -6.73 21.94
CA THR A 316 -32.55 -5.44 21.52
C THR A 316 -32.55 -5.40 20.01
N MET A 317 -33.67 -5.05 19.41
CA MET A 317 -33.82 -4.93 17.97
C MET A 317 -34.42 -3.58 17.62
N TYR A 318 -33.83 -2.89 16.66
CA TYR A 318 -34.29 -1.57 16.26
C TYR A 318 -34.08 -1.34 14.75
N ASP A 319 -34.90 -0.51 14.14
CA ASP A 319 -34.68 -0.01 12.78
C ASP A 319 -33.49 0.97 12.75
N ALA A 320 -32.64 0.85 11.72
CA ALA A 320 -31.53 1.78 11.51
C ALA A 320 -31.93 2.83 10.45
N PRO A 321 -32.21 4.09 10.85
CA PRO A 321 -32.71 5.11 9.93
C PRO A 321 -31.62 5.61 8.95
N LEU A 322 -32.07 6.10 7.79
CA LEU A 322 -31.29 6.45 6.60
C LEU A 322 -30.07 7.38 6.82
N ASP A 323 -30.10 8.27 7.82
CA ASP A 323 -29.11 9.34 8.01
C ASP A 323 -28.23 9.19 9.26
N GLY A 324 -28.41 8.11 10.04
CA GLY A 324 -27.67 7.85 11.27
C GLY A 324 -27.92 8.86 12.41
N ILE A 325 -28.84 9.82 12.24
CA ILE A 325 -29.12 10.90 13.20
C ILE A 325 -30.50 10.73 13.84
N ASN A 326 -31.47 10.19 13.10
CA ASN A 326 -32.82 10.00 13.62
C ASN A 326 -32.88 8.89 14.69
N GLN A 327 -33.79 9.05 15.65
CA GLN A 327 -34.10 7.99 16.61
C GLN A 327 -34.87 6.88 15.90
N SER A 328 -34.60 5.63 16.28
CA SER A 328 -35.36 4.45 15.84
C SER A 328 -36.87 4.70 16.02
N GLU A 329 -37.65 4.43 14.97
CA GLU A 329 -39.11 4.52 15.03
C GLU A 329 -39.73 3.23 15.58
N ALA A 330 -39.02 2.10 15.47
CA ALA A 330 -39.44 0.79 15.92
C ALA A 330 -38.35 0.08 16.74
N GLU A 331 -38.58 -0.11 18.04
CA GLU A 331 -37.67 -0.80 18.96
C GLU A 331 -38.37 -1.94 19.70
N MET A 332 -37.71 -3.10 19.79
CA MET A 332 -38.11 -4.25 20.58
C MET A 332 -37.01 -4.60 21.58
N HIS A 333 -37.39 -4.72 22.85
CA HIS A 333 -36.52 -5.25 23.90
C HIS A 333 -37.08 -6.56 24.43
N LEU A 334 -36.21 -7.56 24.52
CA LEU A 334 -36.52 -8.89 25.01
C LEU A 334 -35.42 -9.35 25.96
N THR A 335 -35.81 -9.77 27.16
CA THR A 335 -34.86 -10.31 28.15
C THR A 335 -35.30 -11.72 28.56
N LEU A 336 -34.39 -12.69 28.45
CA LEU A 336 -34.59 -14.07 28.91
C LEU A 336 -33.75 -14.28 30.17
N THR A 337 -34.40 -14.55 31.29
CA THR A 337 -33.72 -14.87 32.55
C THR A 337 -33.89 -16.35 32.89
N PHE A 338 -32.77 -17.04 33.07
CA PHE A 338 -32.71 -18.47 33.27
C PHE A 338 -32.56 -18.80 34.76
N THR A 339 -33.47 -19.61 35.27
CA THR A 339 -33.45 -20.08 36.65
C THR A 339 -33.70 -21.57 36.72
N GLU A 340 -33.12 -22.23 37.72
CA GLU A 340 -33.35 -23.65 37.94
C GLU A 340 -34.80 -23.88 38.41
N CYS A 341 -35.45 -24.93 37.90
CA CYS A 341 -36.73 -25.35 38.44
C CYS A 341 -36.55 -26.03 39.80
N THR A 342 -37.26 -25.55 40.83
CA THR A 342 -37.19 -26.10 42.19
C THR A 342 -38.07 -27.32 42.42
N ASP A 343 -38.94 -27.68 41.47
CA ASP A 343 -39.88 -28.80 41.59
C ASP A 343 -39.27 -30.11 41.08
N ASN A 344 -39.00 -31.03 41.99
CA ASN A 344 -38.36 -32.33 41.69
C ASN A 344 -39.28 -33.32 40.93
N ASN A 345 -40.56 -32.99 40.72
CA ASN A 345 -41.54 -33.87 40.07
C ASN A 345 -41.50 -33.82 38.53
N ASN A 346 -40.71 -32.91 37.94
CA ASN A 346 -40.67 -32.67 36.49
C ASN A 346 -39.39 -33.22 35.82
N LEU A 347 -38.69 -34.16 36.47
CA LEU A 347 -37.52 -34.81 35.86
C LEU A 347 -37.97 -35.88 34.86
N GLU A 348 -37.39 -35.86 33.67
CA GLU A 348 -37.61 -36.87 32.63
C GLU A 348 -36.33 -37.66 32.35
N ALA A 349 -36.49 -38.94 32.01
CA ALA A 349 -35.34 -39.79 31.69
C ALA A 349 -34.62 -39.25 30.46
N LYS A 350 -33.28 -39.22 30.50
CA LYS A 350 -32.39 -38.83 29.39
C LYS A 350 -32.51 -37.36 28.93
N HIS A 351 -33.23 -36.52 29.68
CA HIS A 351 -33.31 -35.08 29.47
C HIS A 351 -32.42 -34.29 30.43
N GLY A 352 -32.07 -33.07 30.02
CA GLY A 352 -31.39 -32.10 30.89
C GLY A 352 -32.25 -31.71 32.10
N ILE A 353 -31.67 -31.00 33.07
CA ILE A 353 -32.46 -30.52 34.22
C ILE A 353 -33.54 -29.53 33.75
N PRO A 354 -34.79 -29.59 34.26
CA PRO A 354 -35.80 -28.57 33.93
C PRO A 354 -35.37 -27.19 34.44
N ILE A 355 -35.51 -26.20 33.56
CA ILE A 355 -35.21 -24.79 33.82
C ILE A 355 -36.44 -23.93 33.55
N ASN A 356 -36.61 -22.90 34.37
CA ASN A 356 -37.61 -21.87 34.19
C ASN A 356 -36.96 -20.68 33.49
N ILE A 357 -37.53 -20.30 32.35
CA ILE A 357 -37.10 -19.17 31.54
C ILE A 357 -38.18 -18.11 31.65
N THR A 358 -37.86 -17.03 32.33
CA THR A 358 -38.71 -15.85 32.37
C THR A 358 -38.37 -14.99 31.16
N VAL A 359 -39.34 -14.82 30.28
CA VAL A 359 -39.27 -13.95 29.11
C VAL A 359 -39.97 -12.64 29.45
N GLU A 360 -39.22 -11.54 29.42
CA GLU A 360 -39.72 -10.20 29.67
C GLU A 360 -39.63 -9.39 28.37
N ASP A 361 -40.79 -9.10 27.78
CA ASP A 361 -41.01 -8.08 26.75
C ASP A 361 -41.93 -6.98 27.34
N ALA A 362 -42.90 -6.45 26.58
CA ALA A 362 -43.98 -5.63 27.15
C ALA A 362 -44.85 -6.39 28.18
N ASN A 363 -44.82 -7.73 28.14
CA ASN A 363 -45.45 -8.65 29.07
C ASN A 363 -44.40 -9.61 29.66
N LYS A 364 -44.78 -10.28 30.76
CA LYS A 364 -43.97 -11.32 31.39
C LYS A 364 -44.60 -12.69 31.14
N ALA A 365 -43.82 -13.61 30.59
CA ALA A 365 -44.21 -15.00 30.37
C ALA A 365 -43.15 -15.94 30.96
N ASP A 366 -43.59 -17.02 31.61
CA ASP A 366 -42.70 -18.05 32.14
C ASP A 366 -42.85 -19.32 31.31
N ILE A 367 -41.72 -19.82 30.81
CA ILE A 367 -41.64 -21.03 29.99
C ILE A 367 -40.77 -22.04 30.75
N GLN A 368 -41.21 -23.29 30.81
CA GLN A 368 -40.41 -24.39 31.36
C GLN A 368 -39.88 -25.25 30.21
N LEU A 369 -38.56 -25.46 30.16
CA LEU A 369 -37.88 -26.30 29.18
C LEU A 369 -36.84 -27.19 29.87
N PHE A 370 -36.37 -28.23 29.19
CA PHE A 370 -35.22 -29.01 29.63
C PHE A 370 -33.92 -28.33 29.19
N ALA A 371 -32.91 -28.30 30.09
CA ALA A 371 -31.61 -27.73 29.79
C ALA A 371 -30.73 -28.71 28.98
N ASP A 372 -31.15 -29.00 27.76
CA ASP A 372 -30.47 -29.86 26.79
C ASP A 372 -30.60 -29.28 25.37
N LEU A 373 -30.15 -30.00 24.34
CA LEU A 373 -30.16 -29.52 22.96
C LEU A 373 -31.58 -29.23 22.45
N SER A 374 -32.61 -29.96 22.93
CA SER A 374 -34.00 -29.71 22.56
C SER A 374 -34.51 -28.38 23.14
N GLY A 375 -34.10 -28.05 24.36
CA GLY A 375 -34.35 -26.75 24.99
C GLY A 375 -33.68 -25.62 24.21
N ILE A 376 -32.41 -25.77 23.85
CA ILE A 376 -31.67 -24.81 23.01
C ILE A 376 -32.41 -24.58 21.68
N ARG A 377 -32.79 -25.63 20.95
CA ARG A 377 -33.54 -25.52 19.68
C ARG A 377 -34.87 -24.81 19.84
N SER A 378 -35.58 -25.08 20.93
CA SER A 378 -36.86 -24.45 21.24
C SER A 378 -36.69 -22.94 21.48
N ILE A 379 -35.64 -22.54 22.21
CA ILE A 379 -35.31 -21.13 22.46
C ILE A 379 -34.88 -20.43 21.17
N CYS A 380 -34.00 -21.04 20.38
CA CYS A 380 -33.58 -20.49 19.08
C CYS A 380 -34.79 -20.29 18.16
N SER A 381 -35.69 -21.29 18.08
CA SER A 381 -36.93 -21.19 17.30
C SER A 381 -37.83 -20.07 17.80
N PHE A 382 -37.98 -19.91 19.12
CA PHE A 382 -38.73 -18.83 19.74
C PHE A 382 -38.16 -17.45 19.36
N LEU A 383 -36.84 -17.25 19.49
CA LEU A 383 -36.17 -16.00 19.16
C LEU A 383 -36.29 -15.66 17.67
N VAL A 384 -36.08 -16.63 16.78
CA VAL A 384 -36.24 -16.44 15.33
C VAL A 384 -37.69 -16.05 14.97
N ASN A 385 -38.68 -16.67 15.60
CA ASN A 385 -40.10 -16.34 15.42
C ASN A 385 -40.53 -15.02 16.07
N LYS A 386 -39.63 -14.34 16.79
CA LYS A 386 -39.80 -12.96 17.25
C LYS A 386 -39.10 -11.97 16.32
N VAL A 387 -37.87 -12.29 15.89
CA VAL A 387 -37.02 -11.42 15.06
C VAL A 387 -37.60 -11.19 13.65
N PHE A 388 -37.84 -12.25 12.87
CA PHE A 388 -38.25 -12.11 11.47
C PHE A 388 -39.63 -11.43 11.32
N PRO A 389 -40.67 -11.81 12.10
CA PRO A 389 -41.95 -11.12 12.03
C PRO A 389 -41.92 -9.65 12.50
N PHE A 390 -40.95 -9.27 13.35
CA PHE A 390 -40.79 -7.87 13.75
C PHE A 390 -40.17 -7.03 12.62
N ALA A 391 -39.22 -7.59 11.87
CA ALA A 391 -38.62 -6.93 10.71
C ALA A 391 -39.49 -6.95 9.45
N ASP A 392 -40.55 -7.77 9.41
CA ASP A 392 -41.34 -8.05 8.20
C ASP A 392 -40.49 -8.62 7.04
N ILE A 393 -39.54 -9.51 7.37
CA ILE A 393 -38.63 -10.16 6.42
C ILE A 393 -38.90 -11.67 6.38
N ASP A 394 -38.89 -12.25 5.18
CA ASP A 394 -39.09 -13.68 4.99
C ASP A 394 -37.92 -14.50 5.54
N LYS A 395 -38.26 -15.61 6.18
CA LYS A 395 -37.31 -16.51 6.83
C LYS A 395 -36.76 -17.52 5.84
N GLU A 396 -35.75 -17.14 5.05
CA GLU A 396 -35.08 -18.03 4.09
C GLU A 396 -33.72 -18.51 4.63
N LYS A 397 -33.56 -19.84 4.81
CA LYS A 397 -32.28 -20.44 5.18
C LYS A 397 -31.38 -20.52 3.95
N ARG A 398 -30.09 -20.24 4.15
CA ARG A 398 -29.08 -20.35 3.09
C ARG A 398 -29.05 -21.77 2.53
N GLN A 399 -29.02 -21.87 1.21
CA GLN A 399 -28.68 -23.13 0.56
C GLN A 399 -27.22 -23.48 0.90
N LYS A 400 -26.94 -24.75 1.18
CA LYS A 400 -25.54 -25.21 1.32
C LYS A 400 -24.84 -24.93 -0.01
N GLU A 401 -23.78 -24.12 0.01
CA GLU A 401 -23.01 -23.79 -1.20
C GLU A 401 -22.68 -25.08 -1.97
N ALA A 402 -23.04 -25.09 -3.26
CA ALA A 402 -22.90 -26.24 -4.15
C ALA A 402 -21.50 -26.28 -4.80
N GLU A 403 -21.10 -27.52 -5.11
CA GLU A 403 -20.07 -28.05 -6.02
C GLU A 403 -18.81 -27.22 -6.37
N HIS A 404 -17.67 -27.92 -6.41
CA HIS A 404 -16.42 -27.31 -6.86
C HIS A 404 -16.54 -26.94 -8.34
N ILE A 405 -15.92 -25.82 -8.72
CA ILE A 405 -15.86 -25.37 -10.11
C ILE A 405 -14.68 -26.06 -10.80
N GLU A 406 -14.94 -26.80 -11.87
CA GLU A 406 -13.91 -27.42 -12.70
C GLU A 406 -13.75 -26.65 -14.01
N GLY A 407 -12.51 -26.34 -14.41
CA GLY A 407 -12.21 -25.65 -15.67
C GLY A 407 -11.34 -24.40 -15.50
N SER A 408 -11.01 -23.72 -16.59
CA SER A 408 -10.26 -22.46 -16.52
C SER A 408 -11.15 -21.37 -15.94
N VAL A 409 -10.53 -20.44 -15.21
CA VAL A 409 -11.23 -19.29 -14.63
C VAL A 409 -10.51 -18.00 -14.97
N ALA A 410 -11.27 -16.90 -15.04
CA ALA A 410 -10.76 -15.55 -15.23
C ALA A 410 -11.16 -14.67 -14.04
N PHE A 411 -10.26 -13.81 -13.60
CA PHE A 411 -10.46 -12.97 -12.42
C PHE A 411 -9.94 -11.54 -12.64
N ASP A 412 -10.79 -10.53 -12.44
CA ASP A 412 -10.40 -9.14 -12.67
C ASP A 412 -9.85 -8.48 -11.40
N ILE A 413 -8.54 -8.26 -11.33
CA ILE A 413 -7.93 -7.67 -10.12
C ILE A 413 -8.33 -6.21 -9.93
N VAL A 414 -8.59 -5.48 -11.02
CA VAL A 414 -8.83 -4.02 -11.00
C VAL A 414 -10.27 -3.72 -10.61
N ALA A 415 -11.22 -4.55 -11.04
CA ALA A 415 -12.63 -4.45 -10.65
C ALA A 415 -12.90 -5.07 -9.27
N ASN A 416 -11.90 -5.05 -8.37
CA ASN A 416 -11.91 -5.71 -7.06
C ASN A 416 -12.43 -7.15 -7.08
N GLY A 417 -12.19 -7.82 -8.20
CA GLY A 417 -12.55 -9.20 -8.39
C GLY A 417 -14.02 -9.47 -8.23
N ASP A 418 -14.96 -8.53 -8.37
CA ASP A 418 -16.39 -8.73 -8.04
C ASP A 418 -17.04 -9.97 -8.71
N LEU A 419 -16.47 -10.40 -9.83
CA LEU A 419 -16.94 -11.50 -10.65
C LEU A 419 -15.79 -12.48 -10.97
N LEU A 420 -16.14 -13.76 -11.10
CA LEU A 420 -15.26 -14.80 -11.59
C LEU A 420 -15.83 -15.39 -12.89
N GLY A 421 -15.08 -15.28 -13.97
CA GLY A 421 -15.40 -15.95 -15.23
C GLY A 421 -15.07 -17.42 -15.16
N ILE A 422 -16.00 -18.26 -15.62
CA ILE A 422 -15.82 -19.71 -15.66
C ILE A 422 -15.94 -20.18 -17.11
N GLU A 423 -15.04 -21.08 -17.50
CA GLU A 423 -15.12 -21.80 -18.76
C GLU A 423 -16.24 -22.85 -18.72
N ASP A 424 -17.46 -22.45 -19.09
CA ASP A 424 -18.63 -23.33 -19.26
C ASP A 424 -19.25 -23.16 -20.66
N PRO A 425 -19.87 -24.19 -21.29
CA PRO A 425 -20.50 -24.06 -22.61
C PRO A 425 -21.62 -23.02 -22.67
N GLU A 426 -22.24 -22.67 -21.53
CA GLU A 426 -23.25 -21.60 -21.46
C GLU A 426 -22.66 -20.22 -21.13
N GLY A 427 -21.34 -20.12 -20.92
CA GLY A 427 -20.63 -18.85 -20.74
C GLY A 427 -21.04 -18.11 -19.46
N THR A 428 -20.98 -18.79 -18.31
CA THR A 428 -21.43 -18.23 -17.03
C THR A 428 -20.32 -17.46 -16.30
N VAL A 429 -20.68 -16.33 -15.70
CA VAL A 429 -19.87 -15.62 -14.71
C VAL A 429 -20.59 -15.73 -13.37
N ILE A 430 -19.85 -15.96 -12.29
CA ILE A 430 -20.41 -16.05 -10.94
C ILE A 430 -19.91 -14.91 -10.06
N PRO A 431 -20.65 -14.53 -9.00
CA PRO A 431 -20.12 -13.64 -7.98
C PRO A 431 -18.81 -14.22 -7.42
N SER A 432 -17.78 -13.39 -7.31
CA SER A 432 -16.56 -13.83 -6.68
C SER A 432 -16.79 -14.11 -5.21
N PHE A 433 -16.02 -15.05 -4.71
CA PHE A 433 -16.29 -15.73 -3.45
C PHE A 433 -16.20 -14.82 -2.21
N GLY A 434 -16.30 -15.42 -1.03
CA GLY A 434 -16.72 -14.72 0.18
C GLY A 434 -15.96 -13.45 0.53
N SER A 435 -14.65 -13.37 0.28
CA SER A 435 -13.82 -12.26 0.73
C SER A 435 -13.55 -11.24 -0.38
N LYS A 436 -14.25 -10.11 -0.35
CA LYS A 436 -14.04 -8.97 -1.27
C LYS A 436 -12.84 -8.10 -0.91
N TYR A 437 -12.39 -8.16 0.34
CA TYR A 437 -11.23 -7.40 0.83
C TYR A 437 -10.63 -8.08 2.06
N ALA A 438 -9.43 -7.64 2.44
CA ALA A 438 -8.80 -8.02 3.69
C ALA A 438 -9.04 -6.96 4.77
N VAL A 439 -9.18 -7.41 6.01
CA VAL A 439 -9.38 -6.57 7.19
C VAL A 439 -8.26 -6.81 8.20
N SER A 440 -7.69 -5.72 8.69
CA SER A 440 -6.57 -5.74 9.63
C SER A 440 -7.06 -5.36 11.02
N TYR A 441 -6.58 -6.10 12.02
CA TYR A 441 -6.81 -5.81 13.44
C TYR A 441 -5.48 -5.76 14.19
N LEU A 442 -5.32 -4.75 15.04
CA LEU A 442 -4.20 -4.60 15.95
C LEU A 442 -4.46 -5.40 17.23
N ASP A 443 -3.50 -6.24 17.61
CA ASP A 443 -3.53 -6.91 18.91
C ASP A 443 -3.09 -5.99 20.07
N GLU A 444 -3.28 -6.43 21.31
CA GLU A 444 -2.86 -5.69 22.52
C GLU A 444 -1.34 -5.37 22.57
N ASN A 445 -0.53 -6.06 21.77
CA ASN A 445 0.92 -5.87 21.68
C ASN A 445 1.33 -4.98 20.49
N GLY A 446 0.37 -4.48 19.69
CA GLY A 446 0.60 -3.67 18.50
C GLY A 446 0.98 -4.47 17.24
N ASN A 447 0.79 -5.80 17.24
CA ASN A 447 0.97 -6.60 16.02
C ASN A 447 -0.30 -6.53 15.16
N ILE A 448 -0.13 -6.33 13.86
CA ILE A 448 -1.22 -6.36 12.90
C ILE A 448 -1.45 -7.81 12.47
N SER A 449 -2.70 -8.26 12.59
CA SER A 449 -3.16 -9.52 12.01
C SER A 449 -4.18 -9.23 10.92
N VAL A 450 -3.99 -9.86 9.75
CA VAL A 450 -4.83 -9.68 8.57
C VAL A 450 -5.75 -10.89 8.42
N PHE A 451 -7.02 -10.64 8.12
CA PHE A 451 -8.05 -11.66 7.97
C PHE A 451 -8.92 -11.40 6.72
N PRO A 452 -9.57 -12.44 6.17
CA PRO A 452 -10.59 -12.27 5.15
C PRO A 452 -11.81 -11.51 5.70
N SER A 453 -12.47 -10.69 4.88
CA SER A 453 -13.73 -10.04 5.25
C SER A 453 -14.92 -11.01 5.33
N GLY A 454 -14.89 -12.11 4.57
CA GLY A 454 -16.06 -12.97 4.40
C GLY A 454 -17.26 -12.27 3.75
N SER A 455 -18.27 -13.05 3.34
CA SER A 455 -19.40 -12.54 2.55
C SER A 455 -20.50 -11.88 3.38
N ARG A 456 -20.52 -12.15 4.70
CA ARG A 456 -21.57 -11.71 5.62
C ARG A 456 -21.04 -10.96 6.83
N GLY A 457 -19.75 -10.59 6.81
CA GLY A 457 -19.09 -9.84 7.87
C GLY A 457 -19.12 -8.34 7.61
N ILE A 458 -19.60 -7.57 8.57
CA ILE A 458 -19.56 -6.11 8.58
C ILE A 458 -18.39 -5.70 9.49
N HIS A 459 -17.32 -5.15 8.89
CA HIS A 459 -16.05 -4.92 9.58
C HIS A 459 -15.73 -3.44 9.83
N TYR A 460 -16.72 -2.62 10.21
CA TYR A 460 -16.47 -1.20 10.50
C TYR A 460 -15.57 -0.96 11.74
N LYS A 461 -15.26 -2.02 12.51
CA LYS A 461 -14.31 -2.00 13.64
C LYS A 461 -12.89 -2.40 13.27
N ALA A 462 -12.63 -2.75 12.00
CA ALA A 462 -11.28 -3.05 11.54
C ALA A 462 -10.41 -1.78 11.52
N ASP A 463 -9.13 -1.92 11.85
CA ASP A 463 -8.18 -0.80 11.84
C ASP A 463 -7.84 -0.35 10.41
N GLU A 464 -7.78 -1.30 9.47
CA GLU A 464 -7.53 -1.04 8.06
C GLU A 464 -8.29 -2.04 7.16
N THR A 465 -8.75 -1.54 6.01
CA THR A 465 -9.32 -2.35 4.93
C THR A 465 -8.46 -2.26 3.68
N THR A 466 -7.96 -3.41 3.22
CA THR A 466 -7.15 -3.55 2.01
C THR A 466 -7.96 -4.25 0.93
N THR A 467 -8.25 -3.55 -0.17
CA THR A 467 -9.00 -4.09 -1.31
C THR A 467 -8.09 -4.90 -2.23
N ILE A 468 -8.64 -5.55 -3.25
CA ILE A 468 -7.88 -6.45 -4.14
C ILE A 468 -7.00 -5.63 -5.09
N ASP A 469 -7.55 -4.55 -5.62
CA ASP A 469 -6.87 -3.60 -6.51
C ASP A 469 -5.69 -2.86 -5.84
N ASP A 470 -5.61 -2.82 -4.50
CA ASP A 470 -4.45 -2.31 -3.77
C ASP A 470 -3.17 -3.11 -4.11
N ALA A 471 -3.30 -4.36 -4.57
CA ALA A 471 -2.17 -5.15 -5.07
C ALA A 471 -1.54 -4.51 -6.32
N VAL A 472 -2.36 -3.86 -7.15
CA VAL A 472 -1.96 -3.16 -8.37
C VAL A 472 -1.51 -1.74 -8.04
N PHE A 473 -2.32 -0.97 -7.31
CA PHE A 473 -2.11 0.47 -7.14
C PHE A 473 -1.24 0.85 -5.95
N LYS A 474 -1.15 -0.01 -4.92
CA LYS A 474 -0.38 0.23 -3.68
C LYS A 474 0.70 -0.82 -3.41
N GLN A 475 0.86 -1.82 -4.30
CA GLN A 475 1.73 -2.98 -4.10
C GLN A 475 1.46 -3.74 -2.79
N ASN A 476 0.22 -3.68 -2.29
CA ASN A 476 -0.20 -4.40 -1.09
C ASN A 476 -1.06 -5.61 -1.51
N ASN A 477 -0.48 -6.80 -1.41
CA ASN A 477 -1.10 -8.04 -1.90
C ASN A 477 -2.05 -8.69 -0.89
N GLU A 478 -2.27 -8.13 0.31
CA GLU A 478 -3.05 -8.79 1.36
C GLU A 478 -4.52 -9.01 0.96
N GLY A 479 -5.18 -8.00 0.36
CA GLY A 479 -6.54 -8.13 -0.17
C GLY A 479 -6.65 -9.21 -1.24
N LEU A 480 -5.75 -9.16 -2.25
CA LEU A 480 -5.68 -10.16 -3.31
C LEU A 480 -5.41 -11.57 -2.75
N ARG A 481 -4.55 -11.72 -1.75
CA ARG A 481 -4.22 -13.02 -1.15
C ARG A 481 -5.45 -13.66 -0.52
N MET A 482 -6.29 -12.90 0.19
CA MET A 482 -7.52 -13.41 0.79
C MET A 482 -8.50 -13.91 -0.29
N ALA A 483 -8.65 -13.15 -1.37
CA ALA A 483 -9.51 -13.56 -2.49
C ALA A 483 -8.98 -14.80 -3.22
N LEU A 484 -7.67 -14.89 -3.48
CA LEU A 484 -7.06 -16.05 -4.13
C LEU A 484 -7.18 -17.32 -3.28
N GLU A 485 -7.09 -17.21 -1.95
CA GLU A 485 -7.33 -18.34 -1.03
C GLU A 485 -8.77 -18.86 -1.16
N ASP A 486 -9.76 -17.96 -1.14
CA ASP A 486 -11.17 -18.32 -1.31
C ASP A 486 -11.43 -18.95 -2.70
N ILE A 487 -10.84 -18.40 -3.77
CA ILE A 487 -10.95 -18.98 -5.11
C ILE A 487 -10.29 -20.36 -5.17
N HIS A 488 -9.10 -20.51 -4.60
CA HIS A 488 -8.35 -21.77 -4.60
C HIS A 488 -9.11 -22.91 -3.90
N ASN A 489 -9.84 -22.59 -2.84
CA ASN A 489 -10.64 -23.57 -2.09
C ASN A 489 -11.88 -24.05 -2.85
N LYS A 490 -12.33 -23.33 -3.89
CA LYS A 490 -13.56 -23.62 -4.65
C LYS A 490 -13.31 -24.06 -6.09
N VAL A 491 -12.14 -23.73 -6.67
CA VAL A 491 -11.78 -24.03 -8.06
C VAL A 491 -10.80 -25.19 -8.14
N ILE A 492 -11.12 -26.17 -8.99
CA ILE A 492 -10.25 -27.29 -9.36
C ILE A 492 -9.76 -27.08 -10.79
N LEU A 493 -8.47 -26.74 -10.93
CA LEU A 493 -7.82 -26.63 -12.24
C LEU A 493 -7.25 -27.98 -12.69
N ASN A 494 -7.69 -28.48 -13.85
CA ASN A 494 -7.06 -29.64 -14.48
C ASN A 494 -5.73 -29.25 -15.14
N ARG A 495 -5.04 -30.26 -15.69
CA ARG A 495 -3.71 -30.08 -16.31
C ARG A 495 -3.67 -29.02 -17.41
N ASP A 496 -4.74 -28.90 -18.19
CA ASP A 496 -4.84 -28.01 -19.34
C ASP A 496 -5.59 -26.71 -19.05
N ASP A 497 -6.00 -26.51 -17.79
CA ASP A 497 -6.74 -25.32 -17.36
C ASP A 497 -5.78 -24.22 -16.88
N TYR A 498 -6.23 -22.97 -16.99
CA TYR A 498 -5.48 -21.79 -16.57
C TYR A 498 -6.29 -20.94 -15.60
N PHE A 499 -5.57 -20.30 -14.67
CA PHE A 499 -6.07 -19.16 -13.93
C PHE A 499 -5.66 -17.87 -14.67
N PHE A 500 -6.61 -17.29 -15.39
CA PHE A 500 -6.43 -15.99 -16.03
C PHE A 500 -6.70 -14.88 -15.02
N TYR A 501 -5.92 -13.81 -15.08
CA TYR A 501 -6.21 -12.63 -14.29
C TYR A 501 -6.00 -11.35 -15.08
N LEU A 502 -6.94 -10.43 -14.94
CA LEU A 502 -6.93 -9.17 -15.68
C LEU A 502 -6.15 -8.12 -14.91
N VAL A 503 -5.36 -7.34 -15.63
CA VAL A 503 -4.58 -6.21 -15.11
C VAL A 503 -4.88 -4.95 -15.94
N PRO A 504 -4.77 -3.75 -15.35
CA PRO A 504 -5.05 -2.52 -16.08
C PRO A 504 -3.89 -2.21 -17.01
N ASP A 505 -4.20 -1.68 -18.17
CA ASP A 505 -3.22 -1.41 -19.23
C ASP A 505 -2.13 -0.42 -18.81
N ALA A 506 -2.44 0.55 -17.95
CA ALA A 506 -1.44 1.49 -17.43
C ALA A 506 -0.49 0.91 -16.38
N LEU A 507 -0.66 -0.35 -15.98
CA LEU A 507 0.23 -1.01 -15.03
C LEU A 507 1.56 -1.38 -15.70
N GLU A 508 2.64 -0.77 -15.22
CA GLU A 508 3.96 -1.04 -15.76
C GLU A 508 4.42 -2.48 -15.55
N GLU A 509 4.61 -3.20 -16.64
CA GLU A 509 4.91 -4.64 -16.66
C GLU A 509 6.19 -5.02 -15.88
N ILE A 510 7.19 -4.13 -15.84
CA ILE A 510 8.44 -4.31 -15.09
C ILE A 510 8.26 -4.29 -13.56
N LEU A 511 7.18 -3.69 -13.04
CA LEU A 511 6.89 -3.57 -11.61
C LEU A 511 6.00 -4.69 -11.06
N GLN A 512 5.45 -5.54 -11.93
CA GLN A 512 4.43 -6.52 -11.55
C GLN A 512 4.97 -7.81 -10.90
N LYS A 513 6.27 -7.88 -10.62
CA LYS A 513 6.91 -9.09 -10.07
C LYS A 513 6.21 -9.63 -8.82
N ASN A 514 5.92 -8.77 -7.85
CA ASN A 514 5.28 -9.17 -6.60
C ASN A 514 3.83 -9.62 -6.80
N LEU A 515 3.10 -8.96 -7.72
CA LEU A 515 1.73 -9.32 -8.08
C LEU A 515 1.69 -10.72 -8.71
N LYS A 516 2.55 -10.97 -9.71
CA LYS A 516 2.67 -12.26 -10.41
C LYS A 516 3.05 -13.39 -9.46
N GLN A 517 4.03 -13.16 -8.58
CA GLN A 517 4.45 -14.14 -7.58
C GLN A 517 3.33 -14.45 -6.57
N CYS A 518 2.51 -13.47 -6.21
CA CYS A 518 1.34 -13.70 -5.36
C CYS A 518 0.37 -14.69 -6.02
N VAL A 519 -0.07 -14.43 -7.26
CA VAL A 519 -1.02 -15.31 -7.98
C VAL A 519 -0.43 -16.72 -8.20
N ARG A 520 0.83 -16.81 -8.62
CA ARG A 520 1.54 -18.08 -8.85
C ARG A 520 1.74 -18.92 -7.59
N SER A 521 1.68 -18.31 -6.40
CA SER A 521 1.76 -19.04 -5.13
C SER A 521 0.52 -19.88 -4.84
N TRP A 522 -0.63 -19.53 -5.45
CA TRP A 522 -1.91 -20.23 -5.30
C TRP A 522 -2.25 -21.14 -6.49
N PHE A 523 -1.89 -20.74 -7.71
CA PHE A 523 -2.21 -21.48 -8.92
C PHE A 523 -0.97 -21.82 -9.74
N SER A 524 -0.91 -23.06 -10.24
CA SER A 524 0.28 -23.57 -10.94
C SER A 524 0.40 -23.12 -12.40
N ARG A 525 -0.74 -22.91 -13.07
CA ARG A 525 -0.85 -22.38 -14.43
C ARG A 525 -1.64 -21.08 -14.39
N THR A 526 -0.94 -19.96 -14.54
CA THR A 526 -1.50 -18.62 -14.47
C THR A 526 -1.13 -17.84 -15.71
N PHE A 527 -1.99 -16.94 -16.16
CA PHE A 527 -1.67 -16.06 -17.28
C PHE A 527 -2.32 -14.68 -17.12
N PRO A 528 -1.54 -13.58 -17.01
CA PRO A 528 -2.11 -12.23 -17.01
C PRO A 528 -2.69 -11.92 -18.39
N VAL A 529 -3.72 -11.07 -18.45
CA VAL A 529 -4.23 -10.51 -19.70
C VAL A 529 -4.56 -9.03 -19.46
N TRP A 530 -4.20 -8.16 -20.39
CA TRP A 530 -4.62 -6.75 -20.33
C TRP A 530 -6.14 -6.65 -20.48
N ARG A 531 -6.77 -5.75 -19.72
CA ARG A 531 -8.21 -5.52 -19.79
C ARG A 531 -8.65 -5.13 -21.19
N SER A 532 -7.93 -4.23 -21.88
CA SER A 532 -8.26 -3.85 -23.26
C SER A 532 -8.14 -5.01 -24.25
N VAL A 533 -7.09 -5.84 -24.13
CA VAL A 533 -6.87 -7.01 -24.98
C VAL A 533 -7.98 -8.02 -24.78
N ALA A 534 -8.35 -8.32 -23.53
CA ALA A 534 -9.45 -9.21 -23.22
C ALA A 534 -10.78 -8.68 -23.79
N ALA A 535 -11.06 -7.39 -23.63
CA ALA A 535 -12.25 -6.74 -24.17
C ALA A 535 -12.33 -6.84 -25.72
N LEU A 536 -11.27 -6.48 -26.42
CA LEU A 536 -11.22 -6.60 -27.88
C LEU A 536 -11.34 -8.06 -28.34
N THR A 537 -10.72 -9.00 -27.61
CA THR A 537 -10.81 -10.44 -27.91
C THR A 537 -12.25 -10.93 -27.85
N TYR A 538 -13.03 -10.48 -26.87
CA TYR A 538 -14.46 -10.78 -26.79
C TYR A 538 -15.20 -10.31 -28.06
N TRP A 539 -15.01 -9.06 -28.47
CA TRP A 539 -15.65 -8.52 -29.67
C TRP A 539 -15.25 -9.24 -30.97
N LEU A 540 -13.96 -9.55 -31.14
CA LEU A 540 -13.45 -10.24 -32.34
C LEU A 540 -13.97 -11.67 -32.48
N ASN A 541 -14.39 -12.30 -31.37
CA ASN A 541 -14.96 -13.64 -31.36
C ASN A 541 -16.49 -13.64 -31.24
N ASN A 542 -17.12 -12.46 -31.20
CA ASN A 542 -18.57 -12.35 -31.20
C ASN A 542 -19.10 -12.42 -32.65
N PRO A 543 -19.92 -13.43 -33.00
CA PRO A 543 -20.38 -13.64 -34.38
C PRO A 543 -21.32 -12.54 -34.90
N GLU A 544 -21.84 -11.67 -34.04
CA GLU A 544 -22.70 -10.55 -34.43
C GLU A 544 -21.90 -9.36 -35.02
N TYR A 545 -20.58 -9.35 -34.88
CA TYR A 545 -19.71 -8.25 -35.28
C TYR A 545 -18.70 -8.69 -36.34
N SER A 546 -18.36 -7.75 -37.22
CA SER A 546 -17.34 -7.93 -38.25
C SER A 546 -16.49 -6.67 -38.32
N PHE A 547 -15.18 -6.85 -38.47
CA PHE A 547 -14.20 -5.77 -38.49
C PHE A 547 -13.33 -5.87 -39.74
N ASP A 548 -12.85 -4.73 -40.22
CA ASP A 548 -11.95 -4.63 -41.37
C ASP A 548 -10.49 -4.78 -40.90
N GLU A 549 -9.59 -5.29 -41.77
CA GLU A 549 -8.18 -5.50 -41.41
C GLU A 549 -7.44 -4.21 -41.02
N ASP A 550 -7.93 -3.05 -41.46
CA ASP A 550 -7.39 -1.74 -41.12
C ASP A 550 -8.14 -1.04 -39.97
N SER A 551 -9.00 -1.75 -39.23
CA SER A 551 -9.65 -1.24 -38.02
C SER A 551 -8.64 -0.81 -36.95
N ILE A 552 -8.79 0.43 -36.48
CA ILE A 552 -7.99 1.04 -35.41
C ILE A 552 -8.91 1.32 -34.23
N PHE A 553 -8.58 0.72 -33.09
CA PHE A 553 -9.34 0.81 -31.86
C PHE A 553 -8.64 1.77 -30.90
N ALA A 554 -9.39 2.69 -30.32
CA ALA A 554 -9.01 3.34 -29.08
C ALA A 554 -9.79 2.71 -27.92
N TYR A 555 -9.14 2.41 -26.81
CA TYR A 555 -9.86 2.01 -25.60
C TYR A 555 -9.83 3.14 -24.56
N LEU A 556 -10.87 3.20 -23.75
CA LEU A 556 -11.02 4.09 -22.60
C LEU A 556 -11.43 3.23 -21.40
N ASP A 557 -10.50 2.98 -20.48
CA ASP A 557 -10.78 2.24 -19.25
C ASP A 557 -11.06 3.20 -18.10
N PHE A 558 -12.25 3.12 -17.53
CA PHE A 558 -12.69 3.99 -16.43
C PHE A 558 -12.53 3.34 -15.05
N VAL A 559 -11.98 2.11 -14.97
CA VAL A 559 -11.81 1.38 -13.71
C VAL A 559 -10.40 1.60 -13.14
N GLY A 560 -10.32 1.91 -11.84
CA GLY A 560 -9.07 2.15 -11.10
C GLY A 560 -8.92 3.59 -10.60
N ASP A 561 -7.73 3.94 -10.08
CA ASP A 561 -7.41 5.26 -9.51
C ASP A 561 -7.54 6.42 -10.53
N THR A 562 -7.25 6.14 -11.80
CA THR A 562 -7.27 7.11 -12.90
C THR A 562 -7.64 6.39 -14.18
N ALA A 563 -8.45 7.03 -15.03
CA ALA A 563 -8.80 6.45 -16.32
C ALA A 563 -7.59 6.35 -17.24
N THR A 564 -7.61 5.34 -18.10
CA THR A 564 -6.51 5.02 -19.03
C THR A 564 -7.02 4.97 -20.45
N ALA A 565 -6.14 5.31 -21.39
CA ALA A 565 -6.46 5.29 -22.81
C ALA A 565 -5.27 4.78 -23.62
N GLY A 566 -5.54 4.02 -24.66
CA GLY A 566 -4.52 3.49 -25.55
C GLY A 566 -5.08 3.11 -26.91
N MET A 567 -4.22 2.53 -27.73
CA MET A 567 -4.53 2.15 -29.11
C MET A 567 -4.31 0.65 -29.29
N MET A 568 -5.18 0.03 -30.08
CA MET A 568 -5.00 -1.33 -30.58
C MET A 568 -5.31 -1.38 -32.08
N THR A 569 -4.67 -2.29 -32.81
CA THR A 569 -5.08 -2.62 -34.19
C THR A 569 -5.27 -4.12 -34.30
N ILE A 570 -5.78 -4.61 -35.42
CA ILE A 570 -5.91 -6.04 -35.68
C ILE A 570 -5.17 -6.44 -36.95
N HIS A 571 -4.86 -7.72 -37.07
CA HIS A 571 -4.38 -8.33 -38.31
C HIS A 571 -4.94 -9.75 -38.43
N SER A 572 -5.10 -10.24 -39.66
CA SER A 572 -5.54 -11.61 -39.90
C SER A 572 -4.41 -12.59 -39.60
N GLU A 573 -4.74 -13.67 -38.89
CA GLU A 573 -3.80 -14.71 -38.50
C GLU A 573 -4.32 -16.08 -38.95
N GLU A 574 -3.60 -16.69 -39.90
CA GLU A 574 -3.98 -17.96 -40.51
C GLU A 574 -4.02 -19.08 -39.47
N ALA A 575 -3.13 -19.06 -38.47
CA ALA A 575 -3.01 -20.11 -37.46
C ALA A 575 -4.22 -20.20 -36.51
N VAL A 576 -4.94 -19.10 -36.32
CA VAL A 576 -6.15 -19.05 -35.47
C VAL A 576 -7.44 -18.91 -36.28
N HIS A 577 -7.35 -18.87 -37.62
CA HIS A 577 -8.49 -18.68 -38.53
C HIS A 577 -9.36 -17.47 -38.15
N GLY A 578 -8.73 -16.34 -37.82
CA GLY A 578 -9.41 -15.13 -37.36
C GLY A 578 -8.45 -13.95 -37.21
N TYR A 579 -8.76 -13.05 -36.28
CA TYR A 579 -7.95 -11.87 -35.98
C TYR A 579 -7.11 -12.03 -34.72
N VAL A 580 -5.95 -11.40 -34.74
CA VAL A 580 -5.05 -11.19 -33.60
C VAL A 580 -4.89 -9.68 -33.41
N CYS A 581 -4.86 -9.23 -32.16
CA CYS A 581 -4.68 -7.80 -31.88
C CYS A 581 -3.21 -7.43 -31.70
N ASN A 582 -2.88 -6.21 -32.10
CA ASN A 582 -1.64 -5.51 -31.82
C ASN A 582 -1.92 -4.54 -30.68
N HIS A 583 -1.35 -4.79 -29.51
CA HIS A 583 -1.49 -3.95 -28.33
C HIS A 583 -0.33 -2.97 -28.26
N PHE A 584 -0.63 -1.67 -28.13
CA PHE A 584 0.37 -0.59 -28.04
C PHE A 584 0.44 -0.04 -26.61
N PRO A 585 1.59 0.50 -26.18
CA PRO A 585 1.71 1.14 -24.88
C PRO A 585 0.62 2.20 -24.67
N PRO A 586 0.00 2.27 -23.49
CA PRO A 586 -1.03 3.27 -23.20
C PRO A 586 -0.46 4.68 -23.32
N PHE A 587 -1.34 5.65 -23.60
CA PHE A 587 -0.95 7.04 -23.52
C PHE A 587 -0.65 7.45 -22.07
N PRO A 588 0.31 8.37 -21.84
CA PRO A 588 0.59 8.89 -20.51
C PRO A 588 -0.65 9.39 -19.78
N GLN A 589 -0.87 8.95 -18.55
CA GLN A 589 -1.98 9.41 -17.71
C GLN A 589 -1.94 10.94 -17.55
N ILE A 590 -3.12 11.56 -17.50
CA ILE A 590 -3.30 13.00 -17.32
C ILE A 590 -4.24 13.28 -16.14
N GLU A 591 -4.19 14.48 -15.57
CA GLU A 591 -5.01 14.87 -14.42
C GLU A 591 -6.51 14.72 -14.70
N GLU A 592 -6.95 15.00 -15.93
CA GLU A 592 -8.37 14.80 -16.32
C GLU A 592 -8.85 13.35 -16.18
N GLY A 593 -7.92 12.37 -16.16
CA GLY A 593 -8.25 10.96 -15.98
C GLY A 593 -8.75 10.61 -14.58
N ASP A 594 -8.41 11.39 -13.55
CA ASP A 594 -8.83 11.14 -12.16
C ASP A 594 -10.33 11.33 -11.97
N ASP A 595 -10.87 12.37 -12.62
CA ASP A 595 -12.25 12.83 -12.42
C ASP A 595 -13.29 12.07 -13.26
N ILE A 596 -12.84 11.13 -14.10
CA ILE A 596 -13.70 10.37 -15.02
C ILE A 596 -13.74 8.87 -14.71
N THR A 597 -13.14 8.42 -13.61
CA THR A 597 -13.24 7.03 -13.18
C THR A 597 -14.66 6.69 -12.69
N GLU A 598 -15.02 5.41 -12.68
CA GLU A 598 -16.28 4.96 -12.07
C GLU A 598 -16.35 5.34 -10.58
N ASP A 599 -15.22 5.24 -9.88
CA ASP A 599 -15.08 5.64 -8.47
C ASP A 599 -15.32 7.13 -8.26
N ALA A 600 -14.84 7.98 -9.18
CA ALA A 600 -15.13 9.42 -9.16
C ALA A 600 -16.62 9.70 -9.39
N PHE A 601 -17.24 9.03 -10.36
CA PHE A 601 -18.68 9.12 -10.59
C PHE A 601 -19.48 8.71 -9.34
N CYS A 602 -19.17 7.56 -8.75
CA CYS A 602 -19.83 7.07 -7.54
C CYS A 602 -19.66 8.03 -6.36
N ARG A 603 -18.47 8.62 -6.21
CA ARG A 603 -18.20 9.63 -5.16
C ARG A 603 -19.03 10.90 -5.37
N ASP A 604 -19.06 11.43 -6.59
CA ASP A 604 -19.85 12.62 -6.93
C ASP A 604 -21.34 12.37 -6.64
N TYR A 605 -21.85 11.19 -6.99
CA TYR A 605 -23.23 10.79 -6.72
C TYR A 605 -23.55 10.76 -5.22
N VAL A 606 -22.70 10.13 -4.40
CA VAL A 606 -22.87 10.06 -2.94
C VAL A 606 -22.93 11.45 -2.30
N VAL A 607 -22.02 12.34 -2.70
CA VAL A 607 -21.96 13.70 -2.16
C VAL A 607 -23.20 14.50 -2.55
N MET A 608 -23.60 14.45 -3.82
CA MET A 608 -24.80 15.13 -4.32
C MET A 608 -26.09 14.59 -3.69
N TYR A 609 -26.16 13.28 -3.45
CA TYR A 609 -27.29 12.66 -2.76
C TYR A 609 -27.44 13.18 -1.33
N ALA A 610 -26.34 13.24 -0.57
CA ALA A 610 -26.34 13.77 0.79
C ALA A 610 -26.77 15.26 0.82
N GLU A 611 -26.24 16.07 -0.11
CA GLU A 611 -26.62 17.48 -0.27
C GLU A 611 -28.11 17.67 -0.59
N LYS A 612 -28.66 16.89 -1.55
CA LYS A 612 -30.10 16.95 -1.92
C LYS A 612 -31.01 16.62 -0.74
N ASN A 613 -30.61 15.64 0.08
CA ASN A 613 -31.41 15.16 1.21
C ASN A 613 -31.12 15.90 2.53
N GLY A 614 -30.20 16.86 2.54
CA GLY A 614 -29.98 17.76 3.68
C GLY A 614 -29.17 17.17 4.84
N PHE A 615 -28.34 16.17 4.59
CA PHE A 615 -27.43 15.58 5.59
C PHE A 615 -25.98 15.51 5.07
N SER A 616 -25.02 15.24 5.94
CA SER A 616 -23.60 15.12 5.57
C SER A 616 -23.07 13.73 5.88
N ILE A 617 -22.34 13.14 4.93
CA ILE A 617 -21.67 11.84 5.10
C ILE A 617 -20.18 12.09 5.36
N PRO A 618 -19.58 11.51 6.42
CA PRO A 618 -18.14 11.61 6.65
C PRO A 618 -17.30 11.10 5.47
N LYS A 619 -16.14 11.72 5.22
CA LYS A 619 -15.30 11.43 4.02
C LYS A 619 -14.79 9.98 3.99
N ASP A 620 -14.51 9.41 5.15
CA ASP A 620 -14.15 8.01 5.34
C ASP A 620 -15.30 7.08 4.94
N VAL A 621 -16.53 7.40 5.34
CA VAL A 621 -17.74 6.64 4.95
C VAL A 621 -18.00 6.73 3.44
N VAL A 622 -17.86 7.92 2.83
CA VAL A 622 -17.92 8.06 1.36
C VAL A 622 -16.89 7.18 0.67
N THR A 623 -15.68 7.11 1.23
CA THR A 623 -14.61 6.26 0.68
C THR A 623 -14.95 4.78 0.84
N GLN A 624 -15.56 4.37 1.95
CA GLN A 624 -16.02 3.00 2.15
C GLN A 624 -17.16 2.62 1.18
N PHE A 625 -18.12 3.51 0.91
CA PHE A 625 -19.18 3.31 -0.09
C PHE A 625 -18.62 3.01 -1.48
N VAL A 626 -17.62 3.78 -1.91
CA VAL A 626 -16.98 3.61 -3.22
C VAL A 626 -16.15 2.32 -3.24
N ARG A 627 -15.23 2.13 -2.27
CA ARG A 627 -14.35 0.97 -2.22
C ARG A 627 -15.07 -0.37 -2.02
N SER A 628 -16.25 -0.38 -1.40
CA SER A 628 -17.06 -1.58 -1.24
C SER A 628 -17.78 -2.01 -2.52
N GLY A 629 -17.81 -1.14 -3.53
CA GLY A 629 -18.58 -1.34 -4.76
C GLY A 629 -20.10 -1.17 -4.56
N SER A 630 -20.57 -0.77 -3.38
CA SER A 630 -22.01 -0.67 -3.08
C SER A 630 -22.75 0.35 -3.96
N ILE A 631 -22.12 1.49 -4.23
CA ILE A 631 -22.69 2.51 -5.13
C ILE A 631 -22.64 2.06 -6.58
N LYS A 632 -21.58 1.35 -6.97
CA LYS A 632 -21.48 0.74 -8.31
C LYS A 632 -22.61 -0.27 -8.53
N ALA A 633 -22.89 -1.12 -7.54
CA ALA A 633 -23.99 -2.07 -7.57
C ALA A 633 -25.38 -1.39 -7.63
N LEU A 634 -25.55 -0.28 -6.89
CA LEU A 634 -26.74 0.58 -6.95
C LEU A 634 -26.98 1.13 -8.36
N MET A 635 -25.93 1.56 -9.06
CA MET A 635 -26.04 2.00 -10.47
C MET A 635 -26.36 0.84 -11.41
N LEU A 636 -25.99 -0.38 -11.04
CA LEU A 636 -26.23 -1.55 -11.88
C LEU A 636 -27.69 -2.00 -11.80
N ARG A 637 -28.15 -2.50 -10.65
CA ARG A 637 -29.52 -3.03 -10.44
C ARG A 637 -29.96 -3.12 -8.97
N ASP A 638 -29.12 -2.77 -7.99
CA ASP A 638 -29.52 -2.80 -6.58
C ASP A 638 -30.35 -1.58 -6.20
N SER A 639 -31.23 -1.72 -5.21
CA SER A 639 -32.14 -0.66 -4.77
C SER A 639 -31.54 0.26 -3.69
N TYR A 640 -30.64 -0.27 -2.86
CA TYR A 640 -30.05 0.42 -1.70
C TYR A 640 -28.56 0.13 -1.58
N ALA A 641 -27.75 1.17 -1.47
CA ALA A 641 -26.36 1.08 -1.03
C ALA A 641 -26.29 1.41 0.46
N ASN A 642 -25.84 0.46 1.27
CA ASN A 642 -25.77 0.59 2.73
C ASN A 642 -24.32 0.58 3.22
N GLN A 643 -23.97 1.53 4.09
CA GLN A 643 -22.70 1.57 4.79
C GLN A 643 -22.93 1.71 6.29
N PHE A 644 -22.42 0.74 7.06
CA PHE A 644 -22.62 0.65 8.51
C PHE A 644 -21.44 1.22 9.27
N VAL A 645 -21.70 1.96 10.34
CA VAL A 645 -20.69 2.50 11.26
C VAL A 645 -21.14 2.44 12.71
N GLU A 646 -20.21 2.61 13.65
CA GLU A 646 -20.52 2.74 15.08
C GLU A 646 -20.67 4.20 15.48
N SER A 647 -21.76 4.52 16.19
CA SER A 647 -21.99 5.83 16.81
C SER A 647 -22.60 5.63 18.19
N ASP A 648 -22.00 6.23 19.23
CA ASP A 648 -22.42 6.10 20.64
C ASP A 648 -22.65 4.65 21.12
N GLY A 649 -21.87 3.70 20.59
CA GLY A 649 -21.96 2.28 20.92
C GLY A 649 -23.13 1.53 20.26
N LYS A 650 -23.87 2.19 19.35
CA LYS A 650 -24.90 1.59 18.49
C LYS A 650 -24.40 1.47 17.06
N THR A 651 -24.89 0.45 16.36
CA THR A 651 -24.70 0.35 14.89
C THR A 651 -25.69 1.29 14.21
N ILE A 652 -25.20 2.18 13.36
CA ILE A 652 -26.00 3.04 12.48
C ILE A 652 -25.69 2.74 11.01
N VAL A 653 -26.59 3.14 10.11
CA VAL A 653 -26.45 2.95 8.66
C VAL A 653 -26.55 4.30 7.95
N TYR A 654 -25.68 4.49 6.96
CA TYR A 654 -25.92 5.45 5.89
C TYR A 654 -26.49 4.67 4.71
N GLN A 655 -27.66 5.08 4.23
CA GLN A 655 -28.30 4.44 3.09
C GLN A 655 -28.45 5.43 1.94
N ILE A 656 -28.12 4.98 0.74
CA ILE A 656 -28.23 5.75 -0.50
C ILE A 656 -29.09 4.96 -1.48
N THR A 657 -30.06 5.64 -2.09
CA THR A 657 -30.99 5.05 -3.07
C THR A 657 -30.76 5.65 -4.43
N TYR A 658 -31.14 4.91 -5.49
CA TYR A 658 -31.15 5.44 -6.84
C TYR A 658 -32.11 6.63 -6.96
N ASP A 659 -31.64 7.72 -7.56
CA ASP A 659 -32.36 8.98 -7.79
C ASP A 659 -32.10 9.40 -9.23
N GLU A 660 -33.10 9.20 -10.09
CA GLU A 660 -32.99 9.40 -11.54
C GLU A 660 -32.55 10.83 -11.92
N GLU A 661 -33.02 11.85 -11.20
CA GLU A 661 -32.66 13.24 -11.46
C GLU A 661 -31.19 13.51 -11.14
N LEU A 662 -30.73 13.02 -9.99
CA LEU A 662 -29.33 13.16 -9.58
C LEU A 662 -28.39 12.37 -10.47
N VAL A 663 -28.76 11.14 -10.85
CA VAL A 663 -27.99 10.32 -11.79
C VAL A 663 -27.91 11.04 -13.14
N SER A 664 -29.01 11.65 -13.61
CA SER A 664 -29.01 12.46 -14.83
C SER A 664 -28.09 13.69 -14.74
N GLU A 665 -28.00 14.36 -13.60
CA GLU A 665 -27.06 15.48 -13.42
C GLU A 665 -25.60 15.00 -13.33
N CYS A 666 -25.36 13.86 -12.67
CA CYS A 666 -24.03 13.26 -12.56
C CYS A 666 -23.51 12.81 -13.92
N ILE A 667 -24.36 12.18 -14.75
CA ILE A 667 -23.96 11.72 -16.09
C ILE A 667 -23.64 12.90 -17.01
N ASP A 668 -24.36 14.03 -16.92
CA ASP A 668 -24.06 15.25 -17.68
C ASP A 668 -22.67 15.79 -17.35
N LYS A 669 -22.35 15.88 -16.05
CA LYS A 669 -21.02 16.28 -15.57
C LYS A 669 -19.95 15.29 -16.01
N TRP A 670 -20.24 13.99 -15.96
CA TRP A 670 -19.28 12.95 -16.31
C TRP A 670 -18.96 12.97 -17.81
N LEU A 671 -19.97 13.06 -18.68
CA LEU A 671 -19.77 13.16 -20.14
C LEU A 671 -18.98 14.42 -20.54
N ASP A 672 -19.20 15.58 -19.89
CA ASP A 672 -18.41 16.80 -20.14
C ASP A 672 -16.93 16.61 -19.74
N LYS A 673 -16.68 15.94 -18.61
CA LYS A 673 -15.31 15.59 -18.19
C LYS A 673 -14.67 14.58 -19.16
N ILE A 674 -15.41 13.55 -19.61
CA ILE A 674 -14.93 12.57 -20.60
C ILE A 674 -14.60 13.27 -21.93
N LYS A 675 -15.43 14.23 -22.37
CA LYS A 675 -15.16 15.05 -23.56
C LYS A 675 -13.84 15.79 -23.45
N LYS A 676 -13.61 16.49 -22.33
CA LYS A 676 -12.34 17.19 -22.07
C LYS A 676 -11.13 16.26 -22.07
N PHE A 677 -11.29 15.06 -21.49
CA PHE A 677 -10.27 14.03 -21.51
C PHE A 677 -9.98 13.55 -22.94
N TRP A 678 -11.02 13.19 -23.71
CA TRP A 678 -10.89 12.76 -25.10
C TRP A 678 -10.20 13.82 -25.96
N THR A 679 -10.58 15.10 -25.87
CA THR A 679 -9.93 16.17 -26.65
C THR A 679 -8.41 16.23 -26.41
N ARG A 680 -7.94 15.93 -25.19
CA ARG A 680 -6.50 15.91 -24.88
C ARG A 680 -5.79 14.64 -25.35
N VAL A 681 -6.47 13.49 -25.28
CA VAL A 681 -5.92 12.21 -25.71
C VAL A 681 -5.94 12.07 -27.24
N HIS A 682 -7.03 12.50 -27.89
CA HIS A 682 -7.21 12.43 -29.33
C HIS A 682 -6.08 13.15 -30.11
N GLY A 683 -5.59 14.28 -29.58
CA GLY A 683 -4.45 14.99 -30.15
C GLY A 683 -3.11 14.23 -30.12
N ARG A 684 -3.04 13.06 -29.49
CA ARG A 684 -1.84 12.21 -29.38
C ARG A 684 -1.79 11.08 -30.39
N PHE A 685 -2.90 10.76 -31.05
CA PHE A 685 -2.89 9.79 -32.14
C PHE A 685 -2.11 10.36 -33.32
N ASP A 686 -1.37 9.50 -34.02
CA ASP A 686 -0.77 9.89 -35.29
C ASP A 686 -1.88 10.26 -36.27
N SER A 687 -1.69 11.39 -36.98
CA SER A 687 -2.49 11.79 -38.13
C SER A 687 -2.78 10.67 -39.14
N SER A 688 -1.90 9.69 -39.26
CA SER A 688 -2.04 8.52 -40.15
C SER A 688 -2.76 7.31 -39.51
N LYS A 689 -2.95 7.31 -38.18
CA LYS A 689 -3.53 6.21 -37.39
C LYS A 689 -4.64 6.70 -36.47
N LYS A 690 -5.64 7.37 -37.05
CA LYS A 690 -6.82 7.81 -36.30
C LYS A 690 -7.74 6.62 -36.00
N PRO A 691 -8.26 6.50 -34.75
CA PRO A 691 -9.17 5.42 -34.40
C PRO A 691 -10.50 5.58 -35.14
N ASN A 692 -11.07 4.49 -35.65
CA ASN A 692 -12.43 4.41 -36.20
C ASN A 692 -13.38 3.60 -35.29
N HIS A 693 -12.85 2.94 -34.27
CA HIS A 693 -13.60 2.24 -33.25
C HIS A 693 -13.17 2.69 -31.86
N ILE A 694 -14.11 2.85 -30.92
CA ILE A 694 -13.83 3.17 -29.52
C ILE A 694 -14.46 2.12 -28.61
N ILE A 695 -13.65 1.57 -27.70
CA ILE A 695 -14.08 0.58 -26.71
C ILE A 695 -14.04 1.22 -25.32
N PHE A 696 -15.20 1.38 -24.69
CA PHE A 696 -15.31 1.83 -23.31
C PHE A 696 -15.28 0.61 -22.38
N LEU A 697 -14.34 0.57 -21.44
CA LEU A 697 -14.28 -0.46 -20.40
C LEU A 697 -14.94 0.13 -19.15
N SER A 698 -16.20 -0.26 -18.94
CA SER A 698 -17.02 0.22 -17.84
C SER A 698 -18.14 -0.77 -17.57
N ASP A 699 -18.51 -0.90 -16.31
CA ASP A 699 -19.69 -1.61 -15.87
C ASP A 699 -20.92 -0.68 -15.80
N ILE A 700 -20.73 0.58 -15.38
CA ILE A 700 -21.86 1.47 -15.08
C ILE A 700 -22.26 2.41 -16.23
N LEU A 701 -21.34 2.81 -17.12
CA LEU A 701 -21.58 3.90 -18.08
C LEU A 701 -22.80 3.66 -18.99
N ILE A 702 -22.78 2.63 -19.86
CA ILE A 702 -23.94 2.35 -20.71
C ILE A 702 -25.17 1.94 -19.91
N ASN A 703 -25.01 1.26 -18.77
CA ASN A 703 -26.17 0.81 -18.01
C ASN A 703 -26.94 2.02 -17.46
N VAL A 704 -26.22 3.01 -16.90
CA VAL A 704 -26.81 4.29 -16.48
C VAL A 704 -27.45 5.02 -17.65
N LEU A 705 -26.76 5.12 -18.80
CA LEU A 705 -27.33 5.76 -19.99
C LEU A 705 -28.58 5.04 -20.51
N TYR A 706 -28.59 3.71 -20.49
CA TYR A 706 -29.71 2.87 -20.90
C TYR A 706 -30.91 3.04 -19.96
N GLN A 707 -30.68 3.04 -18.65
CA GLN A 707 -31.72 3.30 -17.64
C GLN A 707 -32.36 4.69 -17.83
N LEU A 708 -31.55 5.69 -18.19
CA LEU A 708 -32.01 7.04 -18.51
C LEU A 708 -32.58 7.20 -19.93
N LYS A 709 -32.45 6.19 -20.81
CA LYS A 709 -32.81 6.24 -22.24
C LYS A 709 -32.05 7.34 -23.01
N ARG A 710 -30.77 7.49 -22.71
CA ARG A 710 -29.85 8.53 -23.21
C ARG A 710 -28.61 7.93 -23.87
N GLU A 711 -28.70 6.73 -24.45
CA GLU A 711 -27.56 5.99 -25.02
C GLU A 711 -26.83 6.80 -26.12
N ASN A 712 -27.57 7.61 -26.87
CA ASN A 712 -27.00 8.47 -27.93
C ASN A 712 -26.15 9.63 -27.39
N ASP A 713 -26.28 10.00 -26.11
CA ASP A 713 -25.53 11.12 -25.53
C ASP A 713 -24.03 10.80 -25.43
N LEU A 714 -23.66 9.51 -25.46
CA LEU A 714 -22.27 9.09 -25.51
C LEU A 714 -21.56 9.60 -26.78
N TYR A 715 -22.26 9.73 -27.91
CA TYR A 715 -21.69 10.30 -29.13
C TYR A 715 -21.35 11.80 -28.97
N MET A 716 -22.01 12.52 -28.06
CA MET A 716 -21.76 13.96 -27.83
C MET A 716 -20.40 14.26 -27.20
N VAL A 717 -19.73 13.24 -26.65
CA VAL A 717 -18.34 13.29 -26.18
C VAL A 717 -17.40 13.65 -27.33
N PHE A 718 -17.72 13.22 -28.55
CA PHE A 718 -16.91 13.40 -29.75
C PHE A 718 -17.32 14.66 -30.53
N ASP A 719 -16.40 15.18 -31.34
CA ASP A 719 -16.69 16.32 -32.22
C ASP A 719 -17.61 15.89 -33.39
N GLU A 720 -18.32 16.84 -34.01
CA GLU A 720 -19.36 16.55 -35.03
C GLU A 720 -18.82 15.73 -36.21
N ASP A 721 -17.56 15.94 -36.61
CA ASP A 721 -16.91 15.20 -37.68
C ASP A 721 -16.54 13.77 -37.28
N GLU A 722 -16.28 13.53 -35.99
CA GLU A 722 -15.94 12.22 -35.44
C GLU A 722 -17.18 11.31 -35.30
N GLN A 723 -18.32 11.91 -34.97
CA GLN A 723 -19.59 11.19 -34.79
C GLN A 723 -20.07 10.46 -36.07
N GLU A 724 -19.63 10.91 -37.25
CA GLU A 724 -20.04 10.30 -38.53
C GLU A 724 -19.33 8.97 -38.84
N TYR A 725 -18.14 8.74 -38.29
CA TYR A 725 -17.31 7.57 -38.63
C TYR A 725 -16.94 6.68 -37.43
N LEU A 726 -17.01 7.19 -36.19
CA LEU A 726 -16.68 6.41 -35.01
C LEU A 726 -17.76 5.37 -34.70
N SER A 727 -17.34 4.12 -34.53
CA SER A 727 -18.18 3.06 -33.96
C SER A 727 -17.86 2.88 -32.48
N LEU A 728 -18.88 2.94 -31.63
CA LEU A 728 -18.74 2.86 -30.18
C LEU A 728 -19.13 1.47 -29.66
N TYR A 729 -18.29 0.91 -28.79
CA TYR A 729 -18.47 -0.39 -28.13
C TYR A 729 -18.28 -0.22 -26.62
N GLN A 730 -18.99 -1.00 -25.81
CA GLN A 730 -18.76 -1.05 -24.37
C GLN A 730 -18.59 -2.49 -23.91
N SER A 731 -17.53 -2.74 -23.14
CA SER A 731 -17.32 -4.04 -22.50
C SER A 731 -17.50 -3.92 -20.99
N SER A 732 -18.48 -4.67 -20.48
CA SER A 732 -18.65 -4.91 -19.05
C SER A 732 -17.63 -5.94 -18.54
N SER A 733 -17.41 -6.00 -17.23
CA SER A 733 -16.50 -6.95 -16.58
C SER A 733 -16.81 -8.41 -16.96
N ASP A 734 -18.09 -8.77 -17.11
CA ASP A 734 -18.51 -10.11 -17.60
C ASP A 734 -17.92 -10.43 -18.98
N GLU A 735 -18.02 -9.50 -19.91
CA GLU A 735 -17.56 -9.66 -21.29
C GLU A 735 -16.03 -9.68 -21.38
N ILE A 736 -15.35 -8.85 -20.58
CA ILE A 736 -13.89 -8.83 -20.51
C ILE A 736 -13.37 -10.16 -19.96
N LEU A 737 -13.98 -10.70 -18.89
CA LEU A 737 -13.62 -12.00 -18.31
C LEU A 737 -13.78 -13.14 -19.32
N LYS A 738 -14.89 -13.15 -20.09
CA LYS A 738 -15.11 -14.11 -21.18
C LYS A 738 -14.05 -14.00 -22.27
N GLY A 739 -13.66 -12.77 -22.63
CA GLY A 739 -12.60 -12.51 -23.59
C GLY A 739 -11.26 -13.15 -23.20
N ALA A 740 -10.90 -13.14 -21.92
CA ALA A 740 -9.67 -13.78 -21.44
C ALA A 740 -9.70 -15.30 -21.54
N LEU A 741 -10.86 -15.94 -21.27
CA LEU A 741 -10.99 -17.40 -21.29
C LEU A 741 -10.74 -18.01 -22.69
N ILE A 742 -10.96 -17.23 -23.76
CA ILE A 742 -10.68 -17.63 -25.16
C ILE A 742 -9.20 -18.03 -25.36
N TYR A 743 -8.29 -17.46 -24.57
CA TYR A 743 -6.85 -17.71 -24.71
C TYR A 743 -6.41 -19.11 -24.26
N LYS A 744 -7.24 -19.87 -23.53
CA LYS A 744 -6.89 -21.24 -23.11
C LYS A 744 -6.48 -22.11 -24.28
N GLU A 745 -7.27 -22.15 -25.34
CA GLU A 745 -7.01 -23.01 -26.50
C GLU A 745 -5.73 -22.58 -27.22
N ARG A 746 -5.52 -21.26 -27.36
CA ARG A 746 -4.34 -20.68 -28.02
C ARG A 746 -3.06 -21.01 -27.25
N LEU A 747 -3.05 -20.82 -25.93
CA LEU A 747 -1.89 -21.12 -25.07
C LEU A 747 -1.56 -22.62 -25.02
N ASN A 748 -2.56 -23.49 -24.90
CA ASN A 748 -2.31 -24.95 -24.90
C ASN A 748 -1.75 -25.46 -26.23
N ARG A 749 -2.12 -24.82 -27.35
CA ARG A 749 -1.65 -25.18 -28.70
C ARG A 749 -0.45 -24.39 -29.19
N HIS A 750 0.06 -23.44 -28.41
CA HIS A 750 1.14 -22.52 -28.81
C HIS A 750 0.78 -21.75 -30.09
N LEU A 751 -0.45 -21.23 -30.15
CA LEU A 751 -0.92 -20.36 -31.24
C LEU A 751 -0.76 -18.88 -30.83
N PRO A 752 -0.61 -17.96 -31.80
CA PRO A 752 -0.54 -16.52 -31.52
C PRO A 752 -1.70 -16.01 -30.66
N THR A 753 -1.43 -15.29 -29.57
CA THR A 753 -2.46 -14.65 -28.73
C THR A 753 -2.71 -13.21 -29.15
N TRP A 754 -1.76 -12.32 -28.87
CA TRP A 754 -1.67 -10.93 -29.33
C TRP A 754 -0.21 -10.55 -29.54
N THR A 755 0.01 -9.49 -30.31
CA THR A 755 1.33 -8.90 -30.50
C THR A 755 1.48 -7.69 -29.58
N GLU A 756 2.50 -7.69 -28.73
CA GLU A 756 2.78 -6.64 -27.76
C GLU A 756 3.84 -5.69 -28.29
N TYR A 757 3.52 -4.42 -28.45
CA TYR A 757 4.50 -3.37 -28.74
C TYR A 757 5.05 -2.83 -27.42
N LEU A 758 6.37 -2.85 -27.28
CA LEU A 758 7.02 -2.45 -26.04
C LEU A 758 7.19 -0.92 -25.97
N PRO A 759 7.11 -0.34 -24.77
CA PRO A 759 7.39 1.09 -24.58
C PRO A 759 8.86 1.40 -24.90
N HIS A 760 9.14 2.65 -25.23
CA HIS A 760 10.52 3.12 -25.36
C HIS A 760 11.23 3.00 -24.00
N LEU A 761 12.36 2.30 -23.99
CA LEU A 761 13.22 2.10 -22.81
C LEU A 761 14.66 2.44 -23.16
N SER A 762 15.32 3.22 -22.31
CA SER A 762 16.74 3.56 -22.42
C SER A 762 17.42 3.56 -21.04
N LEU A 763 18.73 3.35 -20.99
CA LEU A 763 19.53 3.55 -19.78
C LEU A 763 20.18 4.92 -19.82
N GLU A 764 20.08 5.67 -18.74
CA GLU A 764 20.86 6.89 -18.56
C GLU A 764 22.32 6.49 -18.26
N VAL A 765 23.21 6.73 -19.23
CA VAL A 765 24.64 6.43 -19.16
C VAL A 765 25.46 7.70 -19.30
N ILE A 766 26.76 7.63 -19.00
CA ILE A 766 27.69 8.75 -19.22
C ILE A 766 28.51 8.49 -20.48
N LYS A 767 28.41 9.36 -21.48
CA LYS A 767 29.09 9.27 -22.78
C LYS A 767 29.67 10.63 -23.17
N ASP A 768 30.92 10.64 -23.65
CA ASP A 768 31.59 11.85 -24.14
C ASP A 768 31.56 13.09 -23.22
N GLY A 769 31.58 12.87 -21.89
CA GLY A 769 31.59 13.97 -20.92
C GLY A 769 30.22 14.43 -20.43
N ASP A 770 29.12 13.78 -20.87
CA ASP A 770 27.74 14.15 -20.55
C ASP A 770 26.84 12.94 -20.30
N TYR A 771 25.64 13.19 -19.78
CA TYR A 771 24.57 12.20 -19.74
C TYR A 771 24.04 11.93 -21.15
N ALA A 772 23.88 10.66 -21.48
CA ALA A 772 23.31 10.20 -22.73
C ALA A 772 22.35 9.03 -22.45
N GLU A 773 21.38 8.83 -23.33
CA GLU A 773 20.50 7.68 -23.27
C GLU A 773 21.07 6.56 -24.17
N LEU A 774 21.27 5.39 -23.59
CA LEU A 774 21.55 4.15 -24.32
C LEU A 774 20.22 3.45 -24.55
N GLU A 775 19.74 3.47 -25.80
CA GLU A 775 18.45 2.87 -26.16
C GLU A 775 18.48 1.35 -25.96
N LEU A 776 17.56 0.82 -25.15
CA LEU A 776 17.34 -0.61 -24.97
C LEU A 776 16.23 -1.13 -25.88
N ILE A 777 15.16 -0.35 -26.03
CA ILE A 777 13.97 -0.65 -26.83
C ILE A 777 13.56 0.64 -27.53
N GLY A 778 13.65 0.64 -28.86
CA GLY A 778 13.26 1.77 -29.71
C GLY A 778 11.78 1.78 -30.10
N ASN A 779 11.44 2.65 -31.05
CA ASN A 779 10.10 2.69 -31.63
C ASN A 779 9.88 1.45 -32.52
N ASP A 780 8.72 0.80 -32.39
CA ASP A 780 8.31 -0.38 -33.19
C ASP A 780 8.90 -1.75 -32.79
N VAL A 781 9.46 -1.90 -31.60
CA VAL A 781 9.82 -3.24 -31.08
C VAL A 781 8.57 -3.94 -30.58
N SER A 782 8.24 -5.09 -31.18
CA SER A 782 7.09 -5.90 -30.78
C SER A 782 7.39 -7.40 -30.75
N PHE A 783 6.58 -8.12 -29.98
CA PHE A 783 6.70 -9.56 -29.81
C PHE A 783 5.35 -10.24 -29.77
N ASP A 784 5.26 -11.42 -30.39
CA ASP A 784 4.09 -12.27 -30.22
C ASP A 784 4.08 -12.86 -28.82
N VAL A 785 2.98 -12.60 -28.11
CA VAL A 785 2.76 -13.16 -26.79
C VAL A 785 2.34 -14.61 -26.96
N MET A 786 3.24 -15.52 -26.62
CA MET A 786 2.96 -16.97 -26.53
C MET A 786 3.55 -17.59 -25.25
N GLY A 787 4.15 -16.76 -24.38
CA GLY A 787 4.91 -17.23 -23.23
C GLY A 787 6.30 -17.76 -23.58
N ASP A 788 6.83 -17.43 -24.76
CA ASP A 788 8.19 -17.78 -25.23
C ASP A 788 9.21 -16.65 -24.99
N ASP A 789 10.50 -17.01 -24.92
CA ASP A 789 11.60 -16.07 -24.73
C ASP A 789 11.90 -15.36 -26.07
N ASN A 790 11.64 -14.06 -26.13
CA ASN A 790 12.02 -13.25 -27.29
C ASN A 790 13.27 -12.42 -26.97
N GLU A 791 14.34 -12.55 -27.76
CA GLU A 791 15.59 -11.79 -27.56
C GLU A 791 15.71 -10.63 -28.55
N HIS A 792 15.84 -9.40 -28.01
CA HIS A 792 16.20 -8.19 -28.74
C HIS A 792 17.69 -7.88 -28.51
N ILE A 793 18.47 -7.77 -29.57
CA ILE A 793 19.88 -7.39 -29.49
C ILE A 793 20.00 -5.89 -29.65
N ILE A 794 20.65 -5.23 -28.69
CA ILE A 794 20.84 -3.78 -28.69
C ILE A 794 22.05 -3.42 -29.57
N GLU A 795 21.89 -2.41 -30.42
CA GLU A 795 22.97 -1.97 -31.33
C GLU A 795 24.12 -1.29 -30.59
N GLU A 796 23.81 -0.50 -29.56
CA GLU A 796 24.78 0.19 -28.73
C GLU A 796 25.49 -0.72 -27.73
N ARG A 797 26.66 -0.28 -27.27
CA ARG A 797 27.53 -1.03 -26.35
C ARG A 797 27.78 -0.23 -25.08
N LEU A 798 27.97 -0.94 -23.98
CA LEU A 798 28.27 -0.36 -22.68
C LEU A 798 29.72 -0.68 -22.28
N LEU A 799 30.42 0.28 -21.66
CA LEU A 799 31.77 0.08 -21.16
C LEU A 799 31.74 -0.08 -19.63
N LEU A 800 32.13 -1.26 -19.14
CA LEU A 800 32.31 -1.52 -17.71
C LEU A 800 33.74 -1.14 -17.31
N LYS A 801 33.90 -0.15 -16.44
CA LYS A 801 35.20 0.36 -15.99
C LYS A 801 35.91 -0.57 -15.01
N ALA A 802 37.23 -0.64 -15.10
CA ALA A 802 38.06 -1.36 -14.14
C ALA A 802 37.92 -0.75 -12.72
N ASN A 803 38.16 -1.58 -11.69
CA ASN A 803 38.16 -1.19 -10.27
C ASN A 803 36.82 -0.76 -9.65
N GLU A 804 35.74 -0.71 -10.42
CA GLU A 804 34.38 -0.47 -9.90
C GLU A 804 33.77 -1.77 -9.36
N LYS A 805 33.09 -1.70 -8.21
CA LYS A 805 32.52 -2.88 -7.53
C LYS A 805 31.10 -3.22 -7.97
N GLU A 806 30.38 -2.22 -8.46
CA GLU A 806 28.99 -2.29 -8.90
C GLU A 806 28.73 -1.15 -9.88
N PHE A 807 27.76 -1.32 -10.77
CA PHE A 807 27.28 -0.25 -11.63
C PHE A 807 25.77 -0.09 -11.44
N SER A 808 25.29 1.15 -11.48
CA SER A 808 23.86 1.46 -11.46
C SER A 808 23.57 2.44 -12.58
N PHE A 809 22.58 2.14 -13.41
CA PHE A 809 22.12 3.00 -14.49
C PHE A 809 20.62 3.23 -14.36
N PRO A 810 20.15 4.47 -14.17
CA PRO A 810 18.72 4.76 -14.15
C PRO A 810 18.03 4.33 -15.45
N LEU A 811 16.88 3.66 -15.35
CA LEU A 811 16.01 3.37 -16.47
C LEU A 811 15.21 4.61 -16.82
N VAL A 812 15.42 5.12 -18.03
CA VAL A 812 14.54 6.06 -18.68
C VAL A 812 13.51 5.26 -19.47
N LYS A 813 12.24 5.63 -19.32
CA LYS A 813 11.10 4.96 -19.93
C LYS A 813 10.08 5.99 -20.33
N GLN A 814 9.23 5.65 -21.29
CA GLN A 814 8.02 6.42 -21.54
C GLN A 814 7.14 6.44 -20.28
N ASP A 815 6.96 7.61 -19.66
CA ASP A 815 6.16 7.77 -18.45
C ASP A 815 4.67 7.54 -18.77
N ILE A 816 4.21 6.29 -18.62
CA ILE A 816 2.80 5.90 -18.79
C ILE A 816 1.97 6.36 -17.58
N SER A 817 2.52 6.24 -16.36
CA SER A 817 1.86 6.69 -15.13
C SER A 817 2.28 8.09 -14.72
N ARG A 818 1.36 8.85 -14.10
CA ARG A 818 1.70 10.12 -13.42
C ARG A 818 2.52 9.93 -12.15
N LYS A 819 2.47 8.75 -11.52
CA LYS A 819 3.29 8.40 -10.36
C LYS A 819 4.67 7.96 -10.87
N SER A 820 5.70 8.79 -10.69
CA SER A 820 7.04 8.45 -11.18
C SER A 820 7.59 7.30 -10.35
N THR A 821 7.98 6.22 -11.01
CA THR A 821 8.66 5.09 -10.34
C THR A 821 10.08 5.01 -10.88
N MET A 822 11.06 5.15 -9.98
CA MET A 822 12.46 5.07 -10.36
C MET A 822 12.96 3.63 -10.29
N ILE A 823 13.44 3.14 -11.43
CA ILE A 823 13.99 1.80 -11.57
C ILE A 823 15.41 1.98 -12.06
N ASP A 824 16.35 1.35 -11.37
CA ASP A 824 17.75 1.32 -11.77
C ASP A 824 18.09 -0.08 -12.28
N ALA A 825 18.89 -0.13 -13.35
CA ALA A 825 19.64 -1.30 -13.77
C ALA A 825 20.88 -1.46 -12.88
N TYR A 826 20.80 -2.33 -11.88
CA TYR A 826 21.93 -2.71 -11.04
C TYR A 826 22.71 -3.85 -11.67
N ILE A 827 23.99 -3.60 -11.93
CA ILE A 827 24.94 -4.59 -12.41
C ILE A 827 25.87 -4.95 -11.27
N THR A 828 25.69 -6.15 -10.75
CA THR A 828 26.58 -6.75 -9.76
C THR A 828 26.97 -8.14 -10.23
N ASP A 829 28.24 -8.50 -10.05
CA ASP A 829 28.72 -9.86 -10.31
C ASP A 829 29.93 -10.16 -9.42
N LYS A 830 30.14 -11.45 -9.14
CA LYS A 830 31.30 -11.93 -8.38
C LYS A 830 32.66 -11.61 -9.03
N SER A 831 32.67 -11.27 -10.32
CA SER A 831 33.88 -10.85 -11.05
C SER A 831 34.29 -9.41 -10.75
N PHE A 832 33.42 -8.59 -10.15
CA PHE A 832 33.76 -7.22 -9.80
C PHE A 832 34.58 -7.15 -8.49
N PRO A 833 35.58 -6.25 -8.41
CA PRO A 833 35.99 -5.30 -9.44
C PRO A 833 36.82 -5.92 -10.58
N LEU A 834 36.60 -5.46 -11.82
CA LEU A 834 37.36 -5.87 -13.00
C LEU A 834 38.79 -5.28 -12.97
N ASP A 835 39.75 -5.98 -13.55
CA ASP A 835 41.17 -5.56 -13.64
C ASP A 835 41.47 -4.64 -14.83
N HIS A 836 40.66 -4.69 -15.89
CA HIS A 836 40.67 -3.78 -17.03
C HIS A 836 39.24 -3.41 -17.47
N ASP A 837 39.12 -2.36 -18.30
CA ASP A 837 37.85 -1.94 -18.88
C ASP A 837 37.32 -3.01 -19.85
N VAL A 838 36.06 -3.42 -19.70
CA VAL A 838 35.41 -4.45 -20.53
C VAL A 838 34.23 -3.85 -21.29
N GLU A 839 34.28 -3.91 -22.62
CA GLU A 839 33.17 -3.53 -23.49
C GLU A 839 32.18 -4.70 -23.63
N VAL A 840 30.91 -4.43 -23.37
CA VAL A 840 29.83 -5.43 -23.38
C VAL A 840 28.73 -5.06 -24.38
N ALA A 841 28.20 -6.08 -25.05
CA ALA A 841 26.96 -6.00 -25.81
C ALA A 841 25.78 -6.32 -24.89
N LEU A 842 24.65 -5.66 -25.13
CA LEU A 842 23.44 -5.82 -24.33
C LEU A 842 22.37 -6.56 -25.15
N SER A 843 21.58 -7.41 -24.50
CA SER A 843 20.34 -7.92 -25.07
C SER A 843 19.22 -7.92 -24.03
N VAL A 844 18.02 -7.55 -24.48
CA VAL A 844 16.80 -7.61 -23.67
C VAL A 844 16.03 -8.84 -24.09
N ARG A 845 15.81 -9.75 -23.14
CA ARG A 845 14.85 -10.84 -23.31
C ARG A 845 13.50 -10.38 -22.75
N TYR A 846 12.49 -10.34 -23.61
CA TYR A 846 11.12 -10.03 -23.22
C TYR A 846 10.29 -11.30 -23.13
N LYS A 847 9.57 -11.45 -22.01
CA LYS A 847 8.68 -12.57 -21.77
C LYS A 847 7.47 -12.16 -20.95
N TYR A 848 6.36 -11.90 -21.63
CA TYR A 848 5.12 -11.46 -20.99
C TYR A 848 4.62 -12.46 -19.93
N GLY A 849 4.16 -11.94 -18.79
CA GLY A 849 3.57 -12.73 -17.71
C GLY A 849 4.53 -13.51 -16.82
N TYR A 850 5.84 -13.42 -17.04
CA TYR A 850 6.85 -14.01 -16.15
C TYR A 850 7.30 -13.04 -15.06
N ASP A 851 7.90 -13.55 -13.97
CA ASP A 851 8.33 -12.75 -12.81
C ASP A 851 9.19 -11.54 -13.18
N ASN A 852 10.10 -11.74 -14.14
CA ASN A 852 10.92 -10.69 -14.73
C ASN A 852 10.58 -10.61 -16.23
N SER A 853 9.58 -9.80 -16.60
CA SER A 853 9.17 -9.69 -18.00
C SER A 853 10.24 -9.09 -18.91
N TYR A 854 11.11 -8.24 -18.35
CA TYR A 854 12.27 -7.67 -19.02
C TYR A 854 13.52 -8.21 -18.34
N GLU A 855 14.31 -9.01 -19.06
CA GLU A 855 15.61 -9.46 -18.58
C GLU A 855 16.72 -8.85 -19.44
N LEU A 856 17.48 -7.92 -18.87
CA LEU A 856 18.62 -7.31 -19.53
C LEU A 856 19.88 -8.14 -19.23
N THR A 857 20.58 -8.58 -20.27
CA THR A 857 21.81 -9.36 -20.15
C THR A 857 22.99 -8.65 -20.81
N LEU A 858 24.18 -8.79 -20.22
CA LEU A 858 25.43 -8.23 -20.75
C LEU A 858 26.41 -9.35 -21.11
N LYS A 859 26.98 -9.30 -22.31
CA LYS A 859 27.97 -10.26 -22.82
C LYS A 859 29.23 -9.53 -23.28
N PRO A 860 30.45 -9.97 -22.90
CA PRO A 860 31.67 -9.36 -23.41
C PRO A 860 31.75 -9.42 -24.94
N VAL A 861 32.07 -8.30 -25.57
CA VAL A 861 32.29 -8.25 -27.03
C VAL A 861 33.53 -9.06 -27.40
N ASN A 862 34.57 -9.01 -26.56
CA ASN A 862 35.78 -9.79 -26.73
C ASN A 862 35.59 -11.24 -26.27
N ARG A 863 35.53 -12.18 -27.22
CA ARG A 863 35.39 -13.63 -26.94
C ARG A 863 36.54 -14.26 -26.14
N ARG A 864 37.65 -13.54 -25.94
CA ARG A 864 38.77 -13.98 -25.07
C ARG A 864 38.64 -13.49 -23.63
N GLU A 865 37.63 -12.68 -23.33
CA GLU A 865 37.33 -12.26 -21.96
C GLU A 865 37.06 -13.48 -21.08
N THR A 866 37.61 -13.48 -19.87
CA THR A 866 37.50 -14.58 -18.91
C THR A 866 36.91 -14.18 -17.57
N ALA A 867 36.76 -12.87 -17.30
CA ALA A 867 36.20 -12.35 -16.06
C ALA A 867 34.77 -12.87 -15.83
N PHE A 868 33.93 -12.85 -16.87
CA PHE A 868 32.57 -13.38 -16.87
C PHE A 868 32.16 -13.82 -18.29
N LYS A 869 31.10 -14.63 -18.38
CA LYS A 869 30.52 -15.04 -19.68
C LYS A 869 29.29 -14.23 -20.05
N GLU A 870 28.45 -13.97 -19.05
CA GLU A 870 27.18 -13.27 -19.15
C GLU A 870 26.87 -12.74 -17.75
N ILE A 871 26.32 -11.53 -17.68
CA ILE A 871 25.78 -10.93 -16.44
C ILE A 871 24.31 -10.64 -16.69
N VAL A 872 23.44 -11.06 -15.77
CA VAL A 872 22.01 -10.69 -15.77
C VAL A 872 21.85 -9.46 -14.88
N VAL A 873 21.25 -8.40 -15.40
CA VAL A 873 21.01 -7.16 -14.67
C VAL A 873 19.85 -7.34 -13.69
N GLU A 874 20.00 -6.76 -12.50
CA GLU A 874 18.92 -6.68 -11.52
C GLU A 874 18.20 -5.33 -11.65
N TRP A 875 16.88 -5.35 -11.89
CA TRP A 875 16.05 -4.16 -11.80
C TRP A 875 15.70 -3.89 -10.34
N ALA A 876 16.05 -2.72 -9.82
CA ALA A 876 15.78 -2.32 -8.45
C ALA A 876 15.01 -1.01 -8.39
N ASN A 877 13.93 -0.96 -7.60
CA ASN A 877 13.24 0.29 -7.32
C ASN A 877 14.09 1.15 -6.36
N THR A 878 14.54 2.32 -6.82
CA THR A 878 15.41 3.23 -6.07
C THR A 878 14.69 4.05 -5.00
N ASP A 879 13.36 4.06 -4.98
CA ASP A 879 12.56 4.72 -3.93
C ASP A 879 12.69 4.02 -2.57
N ARG A 880 13.17 2.77 -2.54
CA ARG A 880 13.28 1.97 -1.31
C ARG A 880 14.54 2.17 -0.46
N LYS A 881 15.44 3.11 -0.76
CA LYS A 881 16.61 3.40 0.10
C LYS A 881 17.04 4.87 0.13
N SER A 882 16.13 5.80 0.36
CA SER A 882 16.49 7.17 0.75
C SER A 882 16.62 7.28 2.29
N ASN A 883 17.70 6.74 2.84
CA ASN A 883 18.22 7.24 4.13
C ASN A 883 18.75 8.66 3.88
N VAL A 884 17.86 9.65 3.82
CA VAL A 884 18.23 11.02 3.47
C VAL A 884 17.98 11.90 4.68
N LEU A 885 19.02 12.08 5.48
CA LEU A 885 19.16 13.32 6.26
C LEU A 885 18.88 14.47 5.29
N ASN A 886 17.95 15.38 5.60
CA ASN A 886 17.66 16.51 4.72
C ASN A 886 18.97 17.24 4.38
N ILE A 887 19.34 17.24 3.09
CA ILE A 887 20.54 17.93 2.58
C ILE A 887 20.08 19.18 1.83
N TRP A 888 20.60 20.32 2.24
CA TRP A 888 20.41 21.61 1.59
C TRP A 888 21.74 22.36 1.49
N PRO A 889 21.85 23.39 0.62
CA PRO A 889 23.10 24.09 0.42
C PRO A 889 23.63 24.78 1.70
N PRO A 890 24.92 24.63 2.02
CA PRO A 890 25.51 25.26 3.20
C PRO A 890 25.50 26.80 3.08
N GLU A 891 25.76 27.48 4.20
CA GLU A 891 26.00 28.93 4.18
C GLU A 891 27.19 29.27 3.29
N THR A 892 27.13 30.43 2.64
CA THR A 892 28.25 30.90 1.82
C THR A 892 29.41 31.26 2.73
N ASN A 893 30.62 30.77 2.42
CA ASN A 893 31.80 31.14 3.19
C ASN A 893 32.08 32.65 3.11
N ARG A 894 32.32 33.28 4.25
CA ARG A 894 32.80 34.67 4.31
C ARG A 894 34.19 34.77 3.67
N LEU A 895 34.49 35.90 3.04
CA LEU A 895 35.86 36.16 2.58
C LEU A 895 36.83 36.16 3.77
N PRO A 896 38.07 35.67 3.58
CA PRO A 896 39.14 35.79 4.56
C PRO A 896 39.32 37.23 5.07
N ASP A 897 39.54 37.39 6.37
CA ASP A 897 39.58 38.69 7.04
C ASP A 897 40.65 39.62 6.42
N ASP A 898 41.78 39.09 5.93
CA ASP A 898 42.84 39.84 5.24
C ASP A 898 42.38 40.42 3.89
N ILE A 899 41.58 39.67 3.14
CA ILE A 899 40.97 40.14 1.88
C ILE A 899 39.95 41.24 2.17
N VAL A 900 39.16 41.11 3.24
CA VAL A 900 38.20 42.15 3.64
C VAL A 900 38.91 43.44 4.03
N LEU A 901 40.00 43.37 4.80
CA LEU A 901 40.78 44.55 5.17
C LEU A 901 41.39 45.26 3.96
N LEU A 902 41.85 44.51 2.96
CA LEU A 902 42.29 45.07 1.68
C LEU A 902 41.13 45.76 0.93
N ALA A 903 39.97 45.10 0.86
CA ALA A 903 38.77 45.66 0.23
C ALA A 903 38.34 46.98 0.90
N ILE A 904 38.45 47.10 2.23
CA ILE A 904 38.20 48.35 2.97
C ILE A 904 39.16 49.45 2.51
N ALA A 905 40.47 49.16 2.41
CA ALA A 905 41.46 50.14 2.00
C ALA A 905 41.23 50.62 0.55
N GLU A 906 40.95 49.69 -0.36
CA GLU A 906 40.65 50.00 -1.76
C GLU A 906 39.35 50.79 -1.92
N ALA A 907 38.31 50.44 -1.16
CA ALA A 907 37.04 51.16 -1.18
C ALA A 907 37.21 52.60 -0.66
N LYS A 908 38.01 52.82 0.40
CA LYS A 908 38.32 54.19 0.89
C LYS A 908 38.99 55.06 -0.18
N ASP A 909 40.01 54.52 -0.86
CA ASP A 909 40.70 55.23 -1.94
C ASP A 909 39.77 55.50 -3.13
N SER A 910 38.98 54.49 -3.54
CA SER A 910 38.01 54.63 -4.62
C SER A 910 36.95 55.68 -4.30
N PHE A 911 36.36 55.65 -3.09
CA PHE A 911 35.34 56.61 -2.68
C PHE A 911 35.87 58.03 -2.58
N SER A 912 37.10 58.23 -2.13
CA SER A 912 37.72 59.57 -2.12
C SER A 912 37.90 60.14 -3.53
N LYS A 913 38.27 59.31 -4.51
CA LYS A 913 38.37 59.69 -5.93
C LYS A 913 36.99 60.02 -6.52
N ILE A 914 35.98 59.21 -6.21
CA ILE A 914 34.60 59.43 -6.66
C ILE A 914 34.05 60.73 -6.06
N GLN A 915 34.27 60.97 -4.76
CA GLN A 915 33.86 62.21 -4.10
C GLN A 915 34.45 63.43 -4.81
N SER A 916 35.76 63.41 -5.06
CA SER A 916 36.44 64.50 -5.77
C SER A 916 35.86 64.72 -7.18
N SER A 917 35.49 63.63 -7.87
CA SER A 917 34.81 63.70 -9.17
C SER A 917 33.45 64.38 -9.05
N ILE A 918 32.60 63.94 -8.12
CA ILE A 918 31.26 64.51 -7.90
C ILE A 918 31.33 65.98 -7.48
N GLU A 919 32.24 66.34 -6.58
CA GLU A 919 32.44 67.73 -6.14
C GLU A 919 32.84 68.64 -7.31
N LYS A 920 33.78 68.18 -8.15
CA LYS A 920 34.26 68.95 -9.29
C LYS A 920 33.20 69.12 -10.37
N HIS A 921 32.42 68.08 -10.62
CA HIS A 921 31.63 67.95 -11.83
C HIS A 921 30.11 68.14 -11.62
N MET A 922 29.60 67.93 -10.40
CA MET A 922 28.17 67.97 -10.08
C MET A 922 27.85 69.05 -9.05
N VAL A 923 28.62 69.14 -7.95
CA VAL A 923 28.42 70.17 -6.91
C VAL A 923 28.80 71.55 -7.46
N ASN A 924 29.95 71.67 -8.11
CA ASN A 924 30.41 72.91 -8.74
C ASN A 924 29.95 73.05 -10.20
N TYR A 925 28.80 72.47 -10.55
CA TYR A 925 28.28 72.49 -11.92
C TYR A 925 27.94 73.92 -12.38
N VAL A 926 28.48 74.35 -13.52
CA VAL A 926 28.29 75.71 -14.05
C VAL A 926 27.35 75.75 -15.27
N SER A 927 27.52 74.86 -16.25
CA SER A 927 26.64 74.78 -17.44
C SER A 927 26.81 73.48 -18.23
N TYR A 928 25.81 73.13 -19.04
CA TYR A 928 25.80 71.94 -19.93
C TYR A 928 26.97 71.85 -20.92
N ASN A 929 27.63 72.98 -21.23
CA ASN A 929 28.74 73.01 -22.19
C ASN A 929 30.10 72.61 -21.60
N ASP A 930 30.18 72.28 -20.31
CA ASP A 930 31.42 71.76 -19.70
C ASP A 930 31.69 70.32 -20.17
N LYS A 931 32.64 70.18 -21.11
CA LYS A 931 33.04 68.89 -21.70
C LYS A 931 33.99 68.07 -20.81
N SER A 932 34.35 68.52 -19.61
CA SER A 932 35.22 67.78 -18.70
C SER A 932 34.52 66.64 -17.93
N TYR A 933 33.26 66.36 -18.28
CA TYR A 933 32.28 65.68 -17.46
C TYR A 933 32.11 64.18 -17.76
N PRO A 934 32.38 63.25 -16.82
CA PRO A 934 32.23 61.83 -17.11
C PRO A 934 31.23 61.14 -16.15
N ILE A 935 29.91 61.37 -16.30
CA ILE A 935 28.87 60.56 -15.58
C ILE A 935 29.21 59.09 -15.77
N LYS A 936 29.39 58.66 -17.02
CA LYS A 936 29.63 57.26 -17.34
C LYS A 936 30.86 56.67 -16.63
N GLN A 937 31.93 57.45 -16.43
CA GLN A 937 33.09 56.94 -15.68
C GLN A 937 32.80 56.92 -14.19
N THR A 938 32.19 57.98 -13.64
CA THR A 938 31.84 58.07 -12.21
C THR A 938 30.87 56.96 -11.82
N ASP A 939 29.85 56.73 -12.65
CA ASP A 939 28.89 55.62 -12.63
C ASP A 939 29.59 54.25 -12.59
N GLN A 940 30.47 53.99 -13.56
CA GLN A 940 31.25 52.74 -13.60
C GLN A 940 32.15 52.54 -12.38
N PHE A 941 32.79 53.60 -11.87
CA PHE A 941 33.60 53.51 -10.65
C PHE A 941 32.75 53.27 -9.40
N LEU A 942 31.55 53.84 -9.34
CA LEU A 942 30.62 53.63 -8.24
C LEU A 942 30.17 52.16 -8.20
N ASN A 943 29.74 51.63 -9.33
CA ASN A 943 29.24 50.26 -9.47
C ASN A 943 30.28 49.20 -9.04
N ARG A 944 31.55 49.41 -9.39
CA ARG A 944 32.69 48.54 -8.99
C ARG A 944 32.88 48.40 -7.47
N ASN A 945 32.27 49.25 -6.66
CA ASN A 945 32.40 49.16 -5.20
C ASN A 945 31.25 48.38 -4.54
N ILE A 946 30.17 48.05 -5.26
CA ILE A 946 29.00 47.35 -4.70
C ILE A 946 29.39 46.01 -4.09
N PHE A 947 30.10 45.17 -4.85
CA PHE A 947 30.52 43.85 -4.39
C PHE A 947 31.45 43.93 -3.17
N LYS A 948 32.38 44.89 -3.16
CA LYS A 948 33.25 45.16 -2.01
C LYS A 948 32.45 45.53 -0.76
N LEU A 949 31.50 46.46 -0.89
CA LEU A 949 30.63 46.86 0.22
C LEU A 949 29.87 45.68 0.83
N ARG A 950 29.26 44.82 -0.01
CA ARG A 950 28.50 43.66 0.46
C ARG A 950 29.37 42.69 1.25
N ASN A 951 30.58 42.38 0.75
CA ASN A 951 31.51 41.51 1.48
C ASN A 951 32.02 42.13 2.80
N ILE A 952 32.23 43.44 2.82
CA ILE A 952 32.60 44.16 4.05
C ILE A 952 31.49 44.02 5.10
N VAL A 953 30.22 44.19 4.70
CA VAL A 953 29.04 44.02 5.59
C VAL A 953 28.98 42.60 6.18
N LEU A 954 29.31 41.58 5.39
CA LEU A 954 29.27 40.16 5.82
C LEU A 954 30.42 39.75 6.75
N SER A 955 31.50 40.53 6.82
CA SER A 955 32.71 40.13 7.56
C SER A 955 32.54 40.13 9.08
N ASP A 956 31.57 40.87 9.61
CA ASP A 956 31.36 41.14 11.03
C ASP A 956 32.61 41.69 11.78
N LEU A 957 33.62 42.17 11.04
CA LEU A 957 34.82 42.77 11.62
C LEU A 957 34.52 44.14 12.26
N PRO A 958 35.15 44.49 13.39
CA PRO A 958 35.08 45.84 13.96
C PRO A 958 35.46 46.93 12.94
N GLU A 959 36.49 46.68 12.13
CA GLU A 959 36.99 47.59 11.09
C GLU A 959 35.96 47.82 9.98
N ALA A 960 35.11 46.83 9.68
CA ALA A 960 34.02 46.98 8.73
C ALA A 960 32.97 47.96 9.24
N ARG A 961 32.61 47.86 10.54
CA ARG A 961 31.68 48.79 11.18
C ARG A 961 32.24 50.22 11.19
N ASP A 962 33.51 50.38 11.53
CA ASP A 962 34.18 51.69 11.53
C ASP A 962 34.26 52.29 10.12
N PHE A 963 34.55 51.47 9.11
CA PHE A 963 34.55 51.89 7.72
C PHE A 963 33.17 52.33 7.24
N ILE A 964 32.11 51.58 7.56
CA ILE A 964 30.75 51.95 7.15
C ILE A 964 30.32 53.24 7.82
N GLN A 965 30.62 53.42 9.11
CA GLN A 965 30.36 54.69 9.80
C GLN A 965 31.11 55.84 9.13
N TRP A 966 32.41 55.65 8.85
CA TRP A 966 33.21 56.63 8.10
C TRP A 966 32.59 56.97 6.75
N PHE A 967 32.11 55.97 5.99
CA PHE A 967 31.48 56.16 4.68
C PHE A 967 30.20 56.99 4.78
N VAL A 968 29.32 56.67 5.74
CA VAL A 968 28.08 57.42 6.00
C VAL A 968 28.37 58.88 6.38
N ASP A 969 29.47 59.12 7.11
CA ASP A 969 29.89 60.46 7.54
C ASP A 969 30.59 61.27 6.44
N GLN A 970 30.96 60.66 5.30
CA GLN A 970 31.61 61.39 4.21
C GLN A 970 30.63 62.26 3.41
N PRO A 971 31.08 63.41 2.85
CA PRO A 971 30.29 64.21 1.91
C PRO A 971 29.78 63.38 0.73
N LEU A 972 30.56 62.39 0.28
CA LEU A 972 30.15 61.47 -0.77
C LEU A 972 28.78 60.84 -0.53
N TYR A 973 28.52 60.32 0.68
CA TYR A 973 27.26 59.65 1.01
C TYR A 973 26.06 60.62 0.91
N LYS A 974 26.28 61.87 1.32
CA LYS A 974 25.31 62.97 1.14
C LYS A 974 25.07 63.26 -0.35
N TYR A 975 26.12 63.32 -1.17
CA TYR A 975 25.98 63.63 -2.59
C TYR A 975 25.24 62.52 -3.36
N ILE A 976 25.63 61.26 -3.16
CA ILE A 976 24.96 60.13 -3.82
C ILE A 976 23.49 60.03 -3.37
N GLY A 977 23.16 60.39 -2.12
CA GLY A 977 21.78 60.44 -1.68
C GLY A 977 20.96 61.60 -2.24
N GLN A 978 21.57 62.74 -2.57
CA GLN A 978 20.90 63.80 -3.34
C GLN A 978 20.66 63.36 -4.77
N ILE A 979 21.64 62.70 -5.40
CA ILE A 979 21.50 62.19 -6.77
C ILE A 979 20.42 61.09 -6.83
N ALA A 980 20.39 60.19 -5.85
CA ALA A 980 19.41 59.11 -5.74
C ALA A 980 17.98 59.59 -5.38
N GLY A 981 17.79 60.87 -5.05
CA GLY A 981 16.49 61.43 -4.65
C GLY A 981 16.04 61.06 -3.23
N ILE A 982 16.97 60.52 -2.42
CA ILE A 982 16.76 60.20 -1.00
C ILE A 982 16.81 61.48 -0.17
N PHE A 983 17.81 62.32 -0.44
CA PHE A 983 18.00 63.63 0.20
C PHE A 983 17.53 64.77 -0.70
N LYS A 984 17.16 65.90 -0.12
CA LYS A 984 16.83 67.12 -0.88
C LYS A 984 18.09 67.69 -1.52
N HIS A 985 17.97 68.19 -2.75
CA HIS A 985 19.01 68.92 -3.46
C HIS A 985 19.41 70.17 -2.67
N GLN A 986 20.59 70.14 -2.05
CA GLN A 986 21.16 71.25 -1.29
C GLN A 986 22.53 71.65 -1.82
N ASP A 987 23.36 70.66 -2.20
CA ASP A 987 24.71 70.91 -2.68
C ASP A 987 24.82 70.79 -4.21
N ILE A 988 23.89 70.07 -4.85
CA ILE A 988 23.83 69.90 -6.31
C ILE A 988 22.61 70.67 -6.82
N ASP A 989 22.83 71.61 -7.75
CA ASP A 989 21.76 72.46 -8.31
C ASP A 989 20.76 71.64 -9.15
N GLU A 990 19.49 72.06 -9.18
CA GLU A 990 18.45 71.40 -9.98
C GLU A 990 18.74 71.47 -11.48
N SER A 991 19.43 72.53 -11.94
CA SER A 991 19.79 72.69 -13.35
C SER A 991 20.65 71.54 -13.88
N PHE A 992 21.47 70.93 -13.01
CA PHE A 992 22.29 69.77 -13.35
C PHE A 992 21.44 68.57 -13.80
N PHE A 993 20.36 68.28 -13.07
CA PHE A 993 19.48 67.16 -13.35
C PHE A 993 18.66 67.40 -14.63
N ILE A 994 18.22 68.63 -14.84
CA ILE A 994 17.48 69.05 -16.04
C ILE A 994 18.38 68.93 -17.28
N ASP A 995 19.60 69.47 -17.20
CA ASP A 995 20.55 69.51 -18.31
C ASP A 995 21.03 68.11 -18.74
N ASN A 996 21.06 67.16 -17.79
CA ASN A 996 21.56 65.80 -18.04
C ASN A 996 20.44 64.75 -18.06
N ALA A 997 19.18 65.16 -18.19
CA ALA A 997 18.03 64.25 -18.22
C ALA A 997 18.18 63.23 -19.37
N GLY A 998 18.01 61.95 -19.04
CA GLY A 998 18.10 60.87 -20.03
C GLY A 998 18.56 59.53 -19.45
N LYS A 999 18.84 58.60 -20.35
CA LYS A 999 19.14 57.20 -20.02
C LYS A 999 20.38 57.03 -19.14
N GLN A 1000 21.46 57.78 -19.42
CA GLN A 1000 22.69 57.70 -18.63
C GLN A 1000 22.52 58.22 -17.21
N MET A 1001 21.74 59.30 -17.03
CA MET A 1001 21.42 59.82 -15.70
C MET A 1001 20.53 58.84 -14.92
N SER A 1002 19.57 58.19 -15.58
CA SER A 1002 18.75 57.16 -14.93
C SER A 1002 19.57 55.97 -14.44
N TYR A 1003 20.61 55.55 -15.17
CA TYR A 1003 21.53 54.52 -14.69
C TYR A 1003 22.32 54.99 -13.48
N PHE A 1004 22.87 56.20 -13.55
CA PHE A 1004 23.66 56.76 -12.47
C PHE A 1004 22.85 56.98 -11.18
N ILE A 1005 21.59 57.40 -11.28
CA ILE A 1005 20.65 57.47 -10.14
C ILE A 1005 20.45 56.08 -9.54
N GLY A 1006 20.25 55.05 -10.38
CA GLY A 1006 20.11 53.67 -9.94
C GLY A 1006 21.35 53.15 -9.21
N ASP A 1007 22.54 53.39 -9.75
CA ASP A 1007 23.81 52.98 -9.14
C ASP A 1007 24.09 53.72 -7.83
N CYS A 1008 23.76 55.02 -7.74
CA CYS A 1008 23.83 55.79 -6.49
C CYS A 1008 22.91 55.20 -5.42
N LEU A 1009 21.66 54.92 -5.78
CA LEU A 1009 20.69 54.29 -4.88
C LEU A 1009 21.21 52.92 -4.42
N GLN A 1010 21.77 52.14 -5.33
CA GLN A 1010 22.27 50.80 -5.04
C GLN A 1010 23.47 50.81 -4.08
N VAL A 1011 24.46 51.67 -4.32
CA VAL A 1011 25.66 51.78 -3.47
C VAL A 1011 25.31 52.27 -2.07
N MET A 1012 24.34 53.17 -1.94
CA MET A 1012 23.84 53.60 -0.64
C MET A 1012 23.28 52.45 0.18
N PHE A 1013 22.46 51.59 -0.42
CA PHE A 1013 21.80 50.49 0.30
C PHE A 1013 22.65 49.22 0.39
N SER A 1014 23.74 49.12 -0.36
CA SER A 1014 24.67 47.98 -0.30
C SER A 1014 25.40 47.81 1.04
N ILE A 1015 25.29 48.78 1.96
CA ILE A 1015 25.73 48.63 3.37
C ILE A 1015 24.69 47.90 4.25
N GLY A 1016 23.57 47.46 3.67
CA GLY A 1016 22.59 46.58 4.31
C GLY A 1016 22.06 47.11 5.63
N ARG A 1017 22.15 46.29 6.68
CA ARG A 1017 21.72 46.61 8.06
C ARG A 1017 22.32 47.88 8.65
N TYR A 1018 23.46 48.34 8.13
CA TYR A 1018 24.14 49.54 8.62
C TYR A 1018 23.61 50.83 7.98
N THR A 1019 22.71 50.74 7.00
CA THR A 1019 22.01 51.91 6.48
C THR A 1019 21.29 52.62 7.63
N PRO A 1020 21.46 53.93 7.83
CA PRO A 1020 20.80 54.64 8.94
C PRO A 1020 19.28 54.41 8.96
N GLN A 1021 18.71 54.08 10.11
CA GLN A 1021 17.29 53.71 10.24
C GLN A 1021 16.34 54.76 9.65
N VAL A 1022 16.62 56.05 9.86
CA VAL A 1022 15.83 57.17 9.32
C VAL A 1022 15.77 57.12 7.79
N ILE A 1023 16.85 56.69 7.14
CA ILE A 1023 16.93 56.54 5.68
C ILE A 1023 16.13 55.31 5.23
N GLN A 1024 16.28 54.17 5.93
CA GLN A 1024 15.51 52.96 5.64
C GLN A 1024 14.00 53.25 5.70
N ASP A 1025 13.53 53.85 6.80
CA ASP A 1025 12.13 54.19 7.01
C ASP A 1025 11.62 55.17 5.94
N SER A 1026 12.43 56.16 5.57
CA SER A 1026 12.09 57.13 4.52
C SER A 1026 11.99 56.48 3.15
N PHE A 1027 12.86 55.51 2.84
CA PHE A 1027 12.86 54.82 1.56
C PHE A 1027 11.65 53.89 1.43
N VAL A 1028 11.37 53.07 2.46
CA VAL A 1028 10.19 52.20 2.51
C VAL A 1028 8.90 53.01 2.33
N LYS A 1029 8.77 54.16 3.01
CA LYS A 1029 7.58 55.03 2.88
C LYS A 1029 7.40 55.69 1.51
N ARG A 1030 8.50 55.94 0.79
CA ARG A 1030 8.50 56.63 -0.52
C ARG A 1030 8.77 55.68 -1.69
N TYR A 1031 8.69 54.37 -1.46
CA TYR A 1031 9.17 53.35 -2.38
C TYR A 1031 8.62 53.48 -3.81
N GLU A 1032 7.31 53.72 -3.95
CA GLU A 1032 6.64 53.91 -5.24
C GLU A 1032 7.11 55.16 -6.00
N GLY A 1033 7.67 56.16 -5.29
CA GLY A 1033 8.20 57.39 -5.89
C GLY A 1033 9.57 57.22 -6.55
N PHE A 1034 10.20 56.04 -6.46
CA PHE A 1034 11.48 55.74 -7.08
C PHE A 1034 11.29 54.92 -8.37
N ASN A 1035 12.29 54.98 -9.24
CA ASN A 1035 12.30 54.30 -10.53
C ASN A 1035 12.10 52.78 -10.39
N ASP A 1036 11.07 52.25 -11.06
CA ASP A 1036 10.67 50.84 -11.05
C ASP A 1036 11.85 49.86 -11.29
N LYS A 1037 12.81 50.19 -12.17
CA LYS A 1037 13.94 49.29 -12.47
C LYS A 1037 14.98 49.19 -11.35
N SER A 1038 15.08 50.20 -10.50
CA SER A 1038 16.18 50.32 -9.51
C SER A 1038 15.70 50.15 -8.08
N ARG A 1039 14.42 50.45 -7.79
CA ARG A 1039 13.89 50.45 -6.41
C ARG A 1039 13.91 49.07 -5.76
N MET A 1040 13.52 48.00 -6.48
CA MET A 1040 13.47 46.65 -5.92
C MET A 1040 14.89 46.13 -5.64
N LYS A 1041 15.83 46.38 -6.55
CA LYS A 1041 17.24 46.04 -6.37
C LYS A 1041 17.82 46.72 -5.12
N ALA A 1042 17.57 48.02 -4.96
CA ALA A 1042 17.99 48.77 -3.78
C ALA A 1042 17.33 48.29 -2.48
N MET A 1043 16.05 47.88 -2.54
CA MET A 1043 15.35 47.32 -1.38
C MET A 1043 15.95 45.97 -0.95
N ILE A 1044 16.25 45.08 -1.92
CA ILE A 1044 16.95 43.81 -1.65
C ILE A 1044 18.36 44.07 -1.09
N ASP A 1045 19.08 45.08 -1.59
CA ASP A 1045 20.38 45.48 -1.05
C ASP A 1045 20.31 45.97 0.40
N MET A 1046 19.28 46.76 0.74
CA MET A 1046 19.02 47.23 2.10
C MET A 1046 18.73 46.07 3.07
N LEU A 1047 18.21 44.96 2.56
CA LEU A 1047 17.88 43.75 3.34
C LEU A 1047 19.10 42.88 3.67
N LEU A 1048 20.28 43.17 3.11
CA LEU A 1048 21.52 42.46 3.42
C LEU A 1048 21.83 42.51 4.94
N ARG A 1049 21.87 41.33 5.58
CA ARG A 1049 21.99 41.13 7.05
C ARG A 1049 20.92 41.86 7.85
N ASN A 1050 19.78 42.17 7.22
CA ASN A 1050 18.70 43.01 7.73
C ASN A 1050 17.30 42.40 7.46
N GLY A 1051 17.21 41.07 7.41
CA GLY A 1051 15.93 40.36 7.22
C GLY A 1051 14.88 40.65 8.30
N THR A 1052 15.26 41.22 9.44
CA THR A 1052 14.33 41.69 10.48
C THR A 1052 13.45 42.87 10.03
N ASN A 1053 13.81 43.57 8.95
CA ASN A 1053 12.99 44.64 8.39
C ASN A 1053 11.80 44.10 7.59
N LYS A 1054 10.83 43.52 8.31
CA LYS A 1054 9.62 42.91 7.74
C LYS A 1054 8.79 43.89 6.91
N ALA A 1055 8.85 45.19 7.22
CA ALA A 1055 8.14 46.22 6.47
C ALA A 1055 8.67 46.35 5.03
N ALA A 1056 10.00 46.30 4.85
CA ALA A 1056 10.63 46.32 3.53
C ALA A 1056 10.27 45.08 2.69
N ILE A 1057 10.31 43.89 3.31
CA ILE A 1057 9.90 42.63 2.67
C ILE A 1057 8.43 42.69 2.26
N GLY A 1058 7.54 43.15 3.15
CA GLY A 1058 6.12 43.29 2.86
C GLY A 1058 5.83 44.23 1.67
N VAL A 1059 6.60 45.32 1.52
CA VAL A 1059 6.47 46.22 0.36
C VAL A 1059 6.83 45.52 -0.95
N ILE A 1060 7.89 44.70 -0.98
CA ILE A 1060 8.26 43.91 -2.16
C ILE A 1060 7.16 42.90 -2.51
N ILE A 1061 6.70 42.14 -1.52
CA ILE A 1061 5.64 41.12 -1.72
C ILE A 1061 4.37 41.77 -2.29
N ASN A 1062 3.96 42.90 -1.72
CA ASN A 1062 2.79 43.65 -2.19
C ASN A 1062 2.96 44.18 -3.62
N GLU A 1063 4.14 44.70 -3.98
CA GLU A 1063 4.42 45.16 -5.35
C GLU A 1063 4.23 44.05 -6.40
N ILE A 1064 4.56 42.81 -6.03
CA ILE A 1064 4.39 41.63 -6.88
C ILE A 1064 2.91 41.20 -6.92
N ARG A 1065 2.29 40.96 -5.76
CA ARG A 1065 0.91 40.47 -5.65
C ARG A 1065 -0.10 41.42 -6.29
N TYR A 1066 0.10 42.74 -6.18
CA TYR A 1066 -0.80 43.76 -6.73
C TYR A 1066 -0.33 44.30 -8.09
N SER A 1067 0.31 43.47 -8.91
CA SER A 1067 0.64 43.82 -10.29
C SER A 1067 -0.64 44.04 -11.12
N ALA A 1068 -0.62 45.03 -12.01
CA ALA A 1068 -1.81 45.44 -12.77
C ALA A 1068 -2.27 44.40 -13.81
N ASP A 1069 -1.33 43.60 -14.31
CA ASP A 1069 -1.53 42.61 -15.36
C ASP A 1069 -0.45 41.51 -15.28
N GLN A 1070 -0.64 40.44 -16.05
CA GLN A 1070 0.22 39.25 -16.02
C GLN A 1070 1.63 39.48 -16.58
N ASP A 1071 1.79 40.42 -17.53
CA ASP A 1071 3.11 40.76 -18.07
C ASP A 1071 3.91 41.54 -17.04
N THR A 1072 3.26 42.52 -16.38
CA THR A 1072 3.85 43.28 -15.27
C THR A 1072 4.23 42.35 -14.12
N TYR A 1073 3.36 41.42 -13.73
CA TYR A 1073 3.66 40.38 -12.74
C TYR A 1073 4.89 39.57 -13.13
N SER A 1074 4.93 39.07 -14.37
CA SER A 1074 6.03 38.23 -14.84
C SER A 1074 7.37 38.96 -14.85
N VAL A 1075 7.39 40.24 -15.27
CA VAL A 1075 8.61 41.06 -15.29
C VAL A 1075 9.12 41.34 -13.88
N ARG A 1076 8.22 41.73 -12.95
CA ARG A 1076 8.60 42.03 -11.58
C ARG A 1076 9.01 40.76 -10.82
N MET A 1077 8.27 39.66 -10.98
CA MET A 1077 8.60 38.37 -10.37
C MET A 1077 9.96 37.86 -10.84
N TYR A 1078 10.25 37.89 -12.13
CA TYR A 1078 11.59 37.54 -12.64
C TYR A 1078 12.68 38.43 -12.04
N SER A 1079 12.45 39.74 -11.94
CA SER A 1079 13.41 40.65 -11.33
C SER A 1079 13.64 40.33 -9.85
N LEU A 1080 12.59 39.95 -9.11
CA LEU A 1080 12.73 39.51 -7.72
C LEU A 1080 13.52 38.20 -7.62
N VAL A 1081 13.16 37.18 -8.41
CA VAL A 1081 13.87 35.88 -8.45
C VAL A 1081 15.36 36.09 -8.68
N ARG A 1082 15.71 36.94 -9.65
CA ARG A 1082 17.11 37.27 -9.95
C ARG A 1082 17.82 37.97 -8.78
N GLU A 1083 17.25 39.05 -8.26
CA GLU A 1083 17.94 39.84 -7.22
C GLU A 1083 17.97 39.11 -5.87
N LEU A 1084 16.89 38.42 -5.49
CA LEU A 1084 16.82 37.61 -4.27
C LEU A 1084 17.77 36.41 -4.35
N GLY A 1085 17.77 35.66 -5.45
CA GLY A 1085 18.70 34.55 -5.65
C GLY A 1085 20.17 35.00 -5.56
N ARG A 1086 20.51 36.12 -6.20
CA ARG A 1086 21.85 36.73 -6.09
C ARG A 1086 22.17 37.16 -4.66
N MET A 1087 21.23 37.77 -3.94
CA MET A 1087 21.46 38.24 -2.58
C MET A 1087 21.58 37.08 -1.57
N CYS A 1088 20.83 36.00 -1.75
CA CYS A 1088 20.93 34.78 -0.93
C CYS A 1088 22.28 34.05 -1.08
N CYS A 1089 23.05 34.37 -2.12
CA CYS A 1089 24.45 33.94 -2.23
C CYS A 1089 25.36 34.70 -1.27
N PHE A 1090 24.99 35.91 -0.83
CA PHE A 1090 25.74 36.71 0.14
C PHE A 1090 25.19 36.50 1.56
N ASP A 1091 23.87 36.50 1.71
CA ASP A 1091 23.17 36.36 2.98
C ASP A 1091 22.14 35.24 2.88
N SER A 1092 22.56 34.03 3.28
CA SER A 1092 21.71 32.84 3.23
C SER A 1092 20.47 32.95 4.10
N ASP A 1093 20.47 33.79 5.14
CA ASP A 1093 19.34 33.95 6.04
C ASP A 1093 18.16 34.70 5.42
N LEU A 1094 18.41 35.46 4.35
CA LEU A 1094 17.40 36.30 3.72
C LEU A 1094 16.23 35.48 3.13
N VAL A 1095 16.49 34.26 2.64
CA VAL A 1095 15.43 33.38 2.12
C VAL A 1095 14.40 33.04 3.20
N TYR A 1096 14.86 32.81 4.43
CA TYR A 1096 14.00 32.52 5.56
C TYR A 1096 13.27 33.78 6.04
N ALA A 1097 13.89 34.96 5.94
CA ALA A 1097 13.20 36.21 6.28
C ALA A 1097 11.99 36.48 5.38
N PHE A 1098 12.06 36.13 4.09
CA PHE A 1098 10.89 36.18 3.19
C PHE A 1098 9.85 35.13 3.56
N TYR A 1099 10.29 33.91 3.88
CA TYR A 1099 9.41 32.83 4.34
C TYR A 1099 8.65 33.21 5.63
N ASP A 1100 9.34 33.77 6.62
CA ASP A 1100 8.77 34.21 7.91
C ASP A 1100 7.75 35.35 7.78
N VAL A 1101 7.75 36.07 6.67
CA VAL A 1101 6.77 37.13 6.39
C VAL A 1101 5.55 36.55 5.67
N ASP A 1102 5.77 35.68 4.69
CA ASP A 1102 4.70 35.04 3.92
C ASP A 1102 5.16 33.70 3.30
N PRO A 1103 4.88 32.55 3.96
CA PRO A 1103 5.24 31.23 3.44
C PRO A 1103 4.60 30.92 2.08
N SER A 1104 3.38 31.41 1.84
CA SER A 1104 2.65 31.15 0.58
C SER A 1104 3.33 31.85 -0.59
N PHE A 1105 3.85 33.06 -0.37
CA PHE A 1105 4.62 33.78 -1.39
C PHE A 1105 5.91 33.05 -1.77
N MET A 1106 6.56 32.39 -0.81
CA MET A 1106 7.74 31.56 -1.10
C MET A 1106 7.40 30.30 -1.90
N HIS A 1107 6.18 29.77 -1.79
CA HIS A 1107 5.69 28.73 -2.71
C HIS A 1107 5.48 29.31 -4.11
N ASP A 1108 4.85 30.48 -4.22
CA ASP A 1108 4.58 31.14 -5.51
C ASP A 1108 5.87 31.43 -6.31
N ILE A 1109 6.88 32.01 -5.67
CA ILE A 1109 8.16 32.34 -6.33
C ILE A 1109 8.95 31.07 -6.73
N THR A 1110 8.88 30.01 -5.91
CA THR A 1110 9.53 28.74 -6.22
C THR A 1110 8.86 28.08 -7.43
N ASN A 1111 7.53 28.01 -7.45
CA ASN A 1111 6.76 27.48 -8.58
C ASN A 1111 6.97 28.30 -9.85
N TYR A 1112 7.01 29.64 -9.74
CA TYR A 1112 7.33 30.51 -10.88
C TYR A 1112 8.69 30.17 -11.48
N THR A 1113 9.69 29.90 -10.63
CA THR A 1113 11.07 29.56 -11.04
C THR A 1113 11.11 28.20 -11.75
N ILE A 1114 10.49 27.17 -11.16
CA ILE A 1114 10.36 25.82 -11.75
C ILE A 1114 9.66 25.87 -13.11
N ASN A 1115 8.51 26.56 -13.18
CA ASN A 1115 7.77 26.74 -14.43
C ASN A 1115 8.53 27.60 -15.44
N GLY A 1116 9.42 28.48 -14.99
CA GLY A 1116 10.37 29.21 -15.83
C GLY A 1116 11.32 28.26 -16.57
N ILE A 1117 11.94 27.33 -15.84
CA ILE A 1117 12.85 26.30 -16.38
C ILE A 1117 12.12 25.41 -17.38
N ARG A 1118 10.95 24.86 -17.01
CA ARG A 1118 10.14 24.00 -17.89
C ARG A 1118 9.74 24.71 -19.19
N ARG A 1119 9.36 25.99 -19.13
CA ARG A 1119 9.06 26.81 -20.33
C ARG A 1119 10.29 27.09 -21.19
N MET A 1120 11.49 27.10 -20.62
CA MET A 1120 12.73 27.20 -21.38
C MET A 1120 13.03 25.88 -22.08
N LEU A 1121 12.97 24.75 -21.36
CA LEU A 1121 13.20 23.41 -21.91
C LEU A 1121 12.24 23.09 -23.06
N ASN A 1122 10.93 23.26 -22.86
CA ASN A 1122 9.92 23.05 -23.91
C ASN A 1122 10.16 23.87 -25.19
N ARG A 1123 10.81 25.04 -25.09
CA ARG A 1123 11.18 25.85 -26.27
C ARG A 1123 12.42 25.31 -26.97
N CYS A 1124 13.36 24.75 -26.22
CA CYS A 1124 14.56 24.11 -26.75
C CYS A 1124 14.19 22.81 -27.47
N GLU A 1125 13.43 21.93 -26.83
CA GLU A 1125 13.00 20.62 -27.38
C GLU A 1125 12.19 20.76 -28.67
N LYS A 1126 11.32 21.78 -28.78
CA LYS A 1126 10.58 22.07 -30.02
C LYS A 1126 11.48 22.38 -31.23
N GLN A 1127 12.69 22.89 -31.00
CA GLN A 1127 13.66 23.22 -32.05
C GLN A 1127 14.77 22.16 -32.17
N GLY A 1128 14.93 21.30 -31.16
CA GLY A 1128 15.91 20.22 -31.11
C GLY A 1128 17.34 20.73 -31.34
N ASP A 1129 18.11 19.99 -32.14
CA ASP A 1129 19.52 20.29 -32.44
C ASP A 1129 19.77 21.66 -33.07
N SER A 1130 18.74 22.30 -33.65
CA SER A 1130 18.86 23.62 -34.27
C SER A 1130 18.84 24.80 -33.29
N TYR A 1131 18.56 24.56 -32.00
CA TYR A 1131 18.49 25.61 -30.99
C TYR A 1131 19.87 26.13 -30.56
N THR A 1132 20.06 27.46 -30.59
CA THR A 1132 21.25 28.14 -30.06
C THR A 1132 20.83 29.24 -29.06
N PRO A 1133 21.24 29.18 -27.78
CA PRO A 1133 20.84 30.15 -26.78
C PRO A 1133 21.56 31.50 -26.95
N ASP A 1134 20.82 32.61 -26.82
CA ASP A 1134 21.43 33.95 -26.76
C ASP A 1134 21.90 34.32 -25.34
N ARG A 1135 22.70 35.38 -25.23
CA ARG A 1135 23.25 35.85 -23.93
C ARG A 1135 22.17 36.20 -22.90
N LYS A 1136 20.98 36.65 -23.32
CA LYS A 1136 19.89 37.02 -22.41
C LYS A 1136 19.21 35.76 -21.85
N VAL A 1137 19.04 34.73 -22.67
CA VAL A 1137 18.51 33.43 -22.26
C VAL A 1137 19.46 32.77 -21.26
N ILE A 1138 20.78 32.78 -21.53
CA ILE A 1138 21.78 32.23 -20.60
C ILE A 1138 21.72 32.94 -19.24
N LYS A 1139 21.63 34.28 -19.22
CA LYS A 1139 21.50 35.03 -17.95
C LYS A 1139 20.22 34.68 -17.19
N MET A 1140 19.13 34.45 -17.90
CA MET A 1140 17.86 34.04 -17.29
C MET A 1140 17.95 32.63 -16.71
N TYR A 1141 18.55 31.69 -17.45
CA TYR A 1141 18.85 30.35 -16.97
C TYR A 1141 19.66 30.38 -15.67
N VAL A 1142 20.81 31.08 -15.67
CA VAL A 1142 21.67 31.20 -14.47
C VAL A 1142 20.90 31.82 -13.31
N SER A 1143 20.06 32.82 -13.56
CA SER A 1143 19.25 33.46 -12.51
C SER A 1143 18.27 32.47 -11.85
N TYR A 1144 17.60 31.63 -12.63
CA TYR A 1144 16.70 30.60 -12.09
C TYR A 1144 17.45 29.51 -11.33
N MET A 1145 18.58 29.05 -11.87
CA MET A 1145 19.40 28.03 -11.22
C MET A 1145 19.95 28.51 -9.86
N VAL A 1146 20.46 29.75 -9.81
CA VAL A 1146 20.94 30.37 -8.56
C VAL A 1146 19.80 30.56 -7.54
N ALA A 1147 18.61 30.94 -8.00
CA ALA A 1147 17.45 31.08 -7.13
C ALA A 1147 16.99 29.72 -6.57
N LEU A 1148 16.90 28.67 -7.40
CA LEU A 1148 16.60 27.32 -6.93
C LEU A 1148 17.60 26.83 -5.89
N LEU A 1149 18.89 27.03 -6.16
CA LEU A 1149 19.94 26.67 -5.20
C LEU A 1149 19.71 27.38 -3.85
N SER A 1150 19.30 28.65 -3.89
CA SER A 1150 18.99 29.40 -2.68
C SER A 1150 17.73 28.89 -1.97
N PHE A 1151 16.67 28.54 -2.73
CA PHE A 1151 15.38 28.10 -2.20
C PHE A 1151 15.44 26.68 -1.59
N LEU A 1152 16.38 25.84 -2.02
CA LEU A 1152 16.62 24.53 -1.39
C LEU A 1152 16.91 24.62 0.12
N ARG A 1153 17.35 25.78 0.63
CA ARG A 1153 17.53 26.00 2.08
C ARG A 1153 16.22 25.96 2.87
N LEU A 1154 15.07 26.22 2.24
CA LEU A 1154 13.75 26.11 2.87
C LEU A 1154 13.39 24.66 3.25
N ARG A 1155 14.17 23.66 2.85
CA ARG A 1155 14.06 22.27 3.34
C ARG A 1155 14.42 22.10 4.81
N ASN A 1156 15.03 23.10 5.44
CA ASN A 1156 15.40 23.03 6.85
C ASN A 1156 14.14 23.07 7.74
N PRO A 1157 13.73 21.94 8.35
CA PRO A 1157 12.48 21.87 9.10
C PRO A 1157 12.50 22.76 10.35
N ASP A 1158 13.70 23.04 10.90
CA ASP A 1158 13.85 23.91 12.08
C ASP A 1158 13.58 25.39 11.76
N ARG A 1159 13.61 25.77 10.48
CA ARG A 1159 13.53 27.16 10.01
C ARG A 1159 12.33 27.43 9.10
N ALA A 1160 11.82 26.42 8.40
CA ALA A 1160 10.75 26.56 7.39
C ALA A 1160 9.84 25.32 7.38
N ASP A 1161 9.22 25.05 8.54
CA ASP A 1161 8.28 23.93 8.69
C ASP A 1161 7.08 24.04 7.73
N GLY A 1162 6.73 22.92 7.09
CA GLY A 1162 5.64 22.85 6.11
C GLY A 1162 5.97 23.31 4.68
N PHE A 1163 7.24 23.66 4.35
CA PHE A 1163 7.65 23.85 2.96
C PHE A 1163 7.94 22.50 2.28
N ASN A 1164 7.00 22.06 1.43
CA ASN A 1164 7.06 20.72 0.82
C ASN A 1164 7.59 20.72 -0.62
N LEU A 1165 7.72 21.91 -1.24
CA LEU A 1165 8.30 22.03 -2.59
C LEU A 1165 9.79 21.68 -2.55
N LEU A 1166 10.27 21.07 -3.62
CA LEU A 1166 11.65 20.58 -3.72
C LEU A 1166 11.97 19.56 -2.61
N ALA A 1167 11.06 18.74 -2.10
CA ALA A 1167 11.41 17.74 -1.07
C ALA A 1167 12.55 16.80 -1.52
N VAL A 1168 13.44 16.37 -0.62
CA VAL A 1168 14.65 15.65 -1.01
C VAL A 1168 14.31 14.30 -1.65
N GLY A 1169 14.74 14.08 -2.89
CA GLY A 1169 14.48 12.84 -3.59
C GLY A 1169 13.01 12.55 -3.87
N SER A 1170 12.12 13.55 -3.77
CA SER A 1170 10.73 13.41 -4.23
C SER A 1170 10.68 13.28 -5.75
N ASP A 1171 9.60 12.69 -6.27
CA ASP A 1171 9.36 12.53 -7.70
C ASP A 1171 9.50 13.86 -8.46
N ASP A 1172 8.92 14.93 -7.91
CA ASP A 1172 9.03 16.28 -8.46
C ASP A 1172 10.47 16.80 -8.47
N SER A 1173 11.26 16.55 -7.42
CA SER A 1173 12.66 16.99 -7.36
C SER A 1173 13.54 16.21 -8.34
N LYS A 1174 13.37 14.89 -8.42
CA LYS A 1174 14.09 14.02 -9.37
C LYS A 1174 13.74 14.38 -10.82
N LYS A 1175 12.45 14.62 -11.11
CA LYS A 1175 11.99 15.12 -12.41
C LYS A 1175 12.62 16.46 -12.75
N LEU A 1176 12.60 17.41 -11.82
CA LEU A 1176 13.25 18.71 -12.00
C LEU A 1176 14.76 18.58 -12.24
N ALA A 1177 15.43 17.61 -11.60
CA ALA A 1177 16.84 17.35 -11.83
C ALA A 1177 17.12 16.92 -13.28
N ARG A 1178 16.31 16.00 -13.84
CA ARG A 1178 16.38 15.59 -15.25
C ARG A 1178 16.11 16.77 -16.21
N GLU A 1179 15.06 17.55 -15.94
CA GLU A 1179 14.72 18.76 -16.72
C GLU A 1179 15.88 19.78 -16.73
N ILE A 1180 16.56 19.93 -15.59
CA ILE A 1180 17.74 20.80 -15.44
C ILE A 1180 18.94 20.29 -16.24
N ARG A 1181 19.21 18.97 -16.23
CA ARG A 1181 20.28 18.35 -17.02
C ARG A 1181 20.07 18.61 -18.50
N ALA A 1182 18.88 18.28 -19.02
CA ALA A 1182 18.54 18.49 -20.42
C ALA A 1182 18.67 19.97 -20.82
N LEU A 1183 18.23 20.88 -19.95
CA LEU A 1183 18.36 22.31 -20.22
C LEU A 1183 19.82 22.79 -20.19
N ASP A 1184 20.66 22.25 -19.30
CA ASP A 1184 22.10 22.60 -19.20
C ASP A 1184 22.86 22.23 -20.49
N ASP A 1185 22.55 21.08 -21.11
CA ASP A 1185 23.10 20.71 -22.43
C ASP A 1185 22.83 21.81 -23.47
N TYR A 1186 21.56 22.20 -23.64
CA TYR A 1186 21.18 23.27 -24.57
C TYR A 1186 21.88 24.60 -24.25
N MET A 1187 22.02 24.94 -22.97
CA MET A 1187 22.58 26.22 -22.53
C MET A 1187 24.12 26.29 -22.65
N SER A 1188 24.80 25.14 -22.66
CA SER A 1188 26.27 25.05 -22.65
C SER A 1188 26.91 24.85 -24.04
N ARG A 1189 26.11 24.63 -25.10
CA ARG A 1189 26.59 24.30 -26.47
C ARG A 1189 27.61 25.29 -27.07
N GLU A 1190 27.39 26.59 -26.90
CA GLU A 1190 28.25 27.64 -27.49
C GLU A 1190 29.43 28.02 -26.57
N SER A 1191 29.22 27.94 -25.26
CA SER A 1191 30.23 28.28 -24.26
C SER A 1191 29.90 27.65 -22.91
N PRO A 1192 30.90 27.19 -22.13
CA PRO A 1192 30.68 26.69 -20.78
C PRO A 1192 29.96 27.73 -19.93
N ILE A 1193 28.92 27.29 -19.22
CA ILE A 1193 28.20 28.13 -18.27
C ILE A 1193 29.10 28.31 -17.05
N ASN A 1194 29.62 29.53 -16.87
CA ASN A 1194 30.39 29.89 -15.69
C ASN A 1194 29.53 30.77 -14.77
N PRO A 1195 28.82 30.18 -13.79
CA PRO A 1195 28.02 30.95 -12.84
C PRO A 1195 28.93 31.77 -11.94
N ALA A 1196 28.43 32.91 -11.43
CA ALA A 1196 29.18 33.73 -10.47
C ALA A 1196 29.48 32.98 -9.15
N ILE A 1197 28.83 31.85 -8.87
CA ILE A 1197 29.07 31.05 -7.65
C ILE A 1197 30.18 30.03 -7.91
N ARG A 1198 31.23 30.06 -7.09
CA ARG A 1198 32.33 29.09 -7.13
C ARG A 1198 32.11 27.98 -6.12
N PHE A 1199 32.12 26.74 -6.61
CA PHE A 1199 32.02 25.54 -5.78
C PHE A 1199 33.36 24.83 -5.66
N LYS A 1200 33.52 24.11 -4.56
CA LYS A 1200 34.46 23.00 -4.45
C LYS A 1200 33.62 21.73 -4.39
N LEU A 1201 33.62 21.00 -5.50
CA LEU A 1201 32.80 19.81 -5.71
C LEU A 1201 33.63 18.69 -6.32
N ASN A 1202 33.30 17.44 -5.97
CA ASN A 1202 33.96 16.25 -6.49
C ASN A 1202 33.24 15.76 -7.75
N LYS A 1203 33.21 16.59 -8.81
CA LYS A 1203 32.60 16.22 -10.10
C LYS A 1203 33.51 15.22 -10.83
N PRO A 1204 33.00 14.06 -11.25
CA PRO A 1204 33.75 13.12 -12.07
C PRO A 1204 34.23 13.76 -13.38
N GLU A 1205 35.43 13.41 -13.86
CA GLU A 1205 35.92 13.87 -15.19
C GLU A 1205 34.97 13.47 -16.33
N SER A 1206 34.22 12.39 -16.13
CA SER A 1206 33.21 11.90 -17.07
C SER A 1206 31.99 12.83 -17.22
N LEU A 1207 31.80 13.83 -16.34
CA LEU A 1207 30.76 14.86 -16.44
C LEU A 1207 31.37 16.25 -16.67
N SER A 1208 32.43 16.32 -17.48
CA SER A 1208 33.18 17.55 -17.72
C SER A 1208 32.41 18.61 -18.51
N LYS A 1209 31.38 18.24 -19.28
CA LYS A 1209 30.55 19.18 -20.06
C LYS A 1209 29.45 19.82 -19.23
N MET A 1210 28.89 19.10 -18.26
CA MET A 1210 27.87 19.60 -17.34
C MET A 1210 28.40 20.76 -16.51
N SER A 1211 27.62 21.83 -16.37
CA SER A 1211 28.01 22.99 -15.55
C SER A 1211 28.08 22.64 -14.06
N ASP A 1212 28.99 23.29 -13.33
CA ASP A 1212 29.17 23.06 -11.89
C ASP A 1212 27.89 23.37 -11.09
N LEU A 1213 27.10 24.36 -11.53
CA LEU A 1213 25.82 24.73 -10.92
C LEU A 1213 24.73 23.70 -11.19
N SER A 1214 24.63 23.19 -12.42
CA SER A 1214 23.70 22.11 -12.77
C SER A 1214 24.06 20.85 -11.97
N TYR A 1215 25.33 20.47 -11.90
CA TYR A 1215 25.79 19.32 -11.14
C TYR A 1215 25.49 19.43 -9.64
N ALA A 1216 25.68 20.62 -9.04
CA ALA A 1216 25.33 20.84 -7.65
C ALA A 1216 23.82 20.67 -7.40
N LEU A 1217 22.97 21.28 -8.24
CA LEU A 1217 21.51 21.16 -8.14
C LEU A 1217 21.04 19.73 -8.33
N ASP A 1218 21.64 19.00 -9.26
CA ASP A 1218 21.36 17.59 -9.48
C ASP A 1218 21.56 16.75 -8.22
N LEU A 1219 22.72 16.90 -7.56
CA LEU A 1219 23.02 16.19 -6.32
C LEU A 1219 22.05 16.54 -5.19
N TYR A 1220 21.68 17.82 -5.03
CA TYR A 1220 20.72 18.23 -4.00
C TYR A 1220 19.30 17.73 -4.28
N LEU A 1221 18.84 17.76 -5.53
CA LEU A 1221 17.49 17.35 -5.90
C LEU A 1221 17.31 15.83 -5.77
N ASN A 1222 18.33 15.05 -6.18
CA ASN A 1222 18.33 13.60 -6.06
C ASN A 1222 18.65 13.09 -4.64
N GLY A 1223 19.14 13.95 -3.74
CA GLY A 1223 19.50 13.56 -2.37
C GLY A 1223 20.79 12.74 -2.27
N ASP A 1224 21.73 12.93 -3.21
CA ASP A 1224 23.02 12.22 -3.22
C ASP A 1224 23.87 12.63 -2.00
N LYS A 1225 24.48 11.67 -1.32
CA LYS A 1225 25.39 11.90 -0.18
C LYS A 1225 26.57 12.81 -0.54
N LYS A 1226 27.00 12.83 -1.80
CA LYS A 1226 28.04 13.75 -2.30
C LYS A 1226 27.63 15.21 -2.17
N ALA A 1227 26.32 15.52 -2.17
CA ALA A 1227 25.82 16.87 -1.95
C ALA A 1227 26.31 17.46 -0.61
N ALA A 1228 26.43 16.64 0.44
CA ALA A 1228 26.92 17.07 1.75
C ALA A 1228 28.40 17.52 1.75
N SER A 1229 29.16 17.19 0.69
CA SER A 1229 30.56 17.59 0.54
C SER A 1229 30.77 18.84 -0.31
N ILE A 1230 29.68 19.43 -0.84
CA ILE A 1230 29.75 20.65 -1.65
C ILE A 1230 30.05 21.83 -0.74
N GLU A 1231 31.16 22.52 -0.99
CA GLU A 1231 31.50 23.79 -0.32
C GLU A 1231 31.31 24.95 -1.32
N VAL A 1232 30.60 26.01 -0.90
CA VAL A 1232 30.55 27.27 -1.66
C VAL A 1232 31.75 28.12 -1.24
N VAL A 1233 32.68 28.34 -2.16
CA VAL A 1233 34.00 28.95 -1.88
C VAL A 1233 33.97 30.47 -2.06
N GLY A 1234 33.03 30.99 -2.85
CA GLY A 1234 32.85 32.43 -3.03
C GLY A 1234 31.91 32.78 -4.18
N VAL A 1235 31.67 34.08 -4.36
CA VAL A 1235 30.89 34.66 -5.46
C VAL A 1235 31.82 35.61 -6.24
N ASP A 1236 31.81 35.61 -7.57
CA ASP A 1236 32.60 36.49 -8.44
C ASP A 1236 31.88 37.81 -8.79
N GLU A 1237 32.67 38.82 -9.18
CA GLU A 1237 32.20 40.16 -9.54
C GLU A 1237 31.45 40.24 -10.89
N ASP A 1238 31.63 39.25 -11.78
CA ASP A 1238 31.17 39.35 -13.17
C ASP A 1238 29.79 38.72 -13.40
N ASP A 1239 28.71 39.51 -13.18
CA ASP A 1239 27.38 39.18 -13.71
C ASP A 1239 26.42 40.33 -14.08
#